data_AF-A0A098FZK5-F1
#
_entry.id   AF-A0A098FZK5-F1
#
_cell.length_a   1.000
_cell.length_b   1.000
_cell.length_c   1.000
_cell.angle_alpha   90.00
_cell.angle_beta   90.00
_cell.angle_gamma   90.00
#
_symmetry.space_group_name_H-M   'P 1'
#
loop_
_entity.id
_entity.type
_entity.pdbx_description
1 polymer ?
#
loop_
_entity_poly.entity_id
_entity_poly.type
_entity_poly.pdbx_seq_one_letter_code
_entity_poly.pdbx_strand_id
1 'polypeptide(L)'
;MEKGIILRVPEGMELPEKVAATLGKLLPDNEKETYQQTPDYKASIIRSINRLHAAFSFILDSYPSTFINADTLRTYAAKCKAACNLQKESVEDLHLELESFNAKLINVLSACWQWPSGAKPVKEAIALLNDADCFNMMMSHGRPDIATLTPFEIDGRKEYILQYDESIPPYYDLLLSEIETIKTKEYPKTPSWFRTLEEHQQAYLCNLQLDNVNPATVMHDLNDFLKVWNSIKDESLSLLTELKQIATNALPLPAWFNKLSVSHQEMIKVLAKKPEEIDSKLLKFKGWLAINANSPDFKRTLALIPTIPQWYWNIPTSQQYFLEHVLKNATTKEEALAFVSSRLRTLPLPSNLGVHRLIKINAQGEASELYGKRVRSSHIATRDGLKFPEAVQQRHCDSNLAKVMEGADPDKPRLMQTLISPIHLVDYVPSAVTDWLPELPPDLELYKLARAAVERSKHYAAIWQHNHPYNIAKRYYYTEAENIDSLTILAVAQKYVKDTPGLQELLDDYQNVLGSSMGSATFWDYDGRELFLSSLEHLIVLTIGGHSYASCVSGKDRRALELIHTDAMILYKLKYGCWPKFGASKDDRARFVNEFVDLYISRHQHVLAGQNAHGSEGVKTPEMYLPQDIADAIKQRLNMEKTLEYDDRLATDNEVKNISKYKALKSKLVPEGTLLCKLMVDHLGETTCRKIYDSLSGLMQQPELFKPKTSWTATLYKTPNASTGIEQIKEVMQDKQAGSSVERVEKIFSIVLERPKMDKTRPKATNSVFDRVRELFDREKSCGRSQVLADNAVREWNQLFEESKQGTSLVY
;
A
#
# COMPACT_ATOMS: atom_id res chain seq x y z
N MET A 1 12.41 9.32 -15.34
CA MET A 1 13.41 8.52 -16.06
C MET A 1 12.69 7.38 -16.71
N GLU A 2 12.91 7.20 -18.01
CA GLU A 2 12.16 6.26 -18.85
C GLU A 2 12.63 4.82 -18.55
N LYS A 3 11.78 4.00 -17.93
CA LYS A 3 12.03 2.55 -17.73
C LYS A 3 11.63 1.73 -18.97
N GLY A 4 11.56 2.38 -20.12
CA GLY A 4 11.11 1.81 -21.39
C GLY A 4 9.61 1.97 -21.63
N ILE A 5 9.18 1.54 -22.82
CA ILE A 5 7.80 1.60 -23.29
C ILE A 5 7.38 0.17 -23.66
N ILE A 6 6.23 -0.29 -23.16
CA ILE A 6 5.63 -1.57 -23.58
C ILE A 6 4.56 -1.26 -24.62
N LEU A 7 4.77 -1.74 -25.86
CA LEU A 7 3.78 -1.68 -26.94
C LEU A 7 3.04 -3.02 -27.00
N ARG A 8 1.77 -3.00 -26.59
CA ARG A 8 0.86 -4.15 -26.67
C ARG A 8 0.17 -4.19 -28.03
N VAL A 9 0.32 -5.30 -28.74
CA VAL A 9 -0.31 -5.56 -30.05
C VAL A 9 -1.16 -6.83 -30.00
N PRO A 10 -2.29 -6.91 -30.74
CA PRO A 10 -3.10 -8.12 -30.76
C PRO A 10 -2.31 -9.31 -31.31
N GLU A 11 -2.51 -10.49 -30.74
CA GLU A 11 -1.90 -11.72 -31.23
C GLU A 11 -2.26 -11.97 -32.71
N GLY A 12 -1.25 -12.34 -33.50
CA GLY A 12 -1.40 -12.60 -34.93
C GLY A 12 -1.57 -11.35 -35.81
N MET A 13 -1.50 -10.13 -35.25
CA MET A 13 -1.54 -8.91 -36.05
C MET A 13 -0.20 -8.64 -36.74
N GLU A 14 -0.19 -8.66 -38.06
CA GLU A 14 0.90 -8.08 -38.85
C GLU A 14 0.74 -6.56 -38.97
N LEU A 15 1.76 -5.81 -38.53
CA LEU A 15 1.77 -4.36 -38.63
C LEU A 15 2.24 -3.94 -40.03
N PRO A 16 1.47 -3.11 -40.77
CA PRO A 16 1.95 -2.51 -42.01
C PRO A 16 3.24 -1.72 -41.77
N GLU A 17 4.18 -1.78 -42.72
CA GLU A 17 5.51 -1.16 -42.58
C GLU A 17 5.45 0.32 -42.18
N LYS A 18 4.52 1.09 -42.77
CA LYS A 18 4.33 2.51 -42.46
C LYS A 18 3.83 2.73 -41.03
N VAL A 19 2.94 1.87 -40.54
CA VAL A 19 2.42 1.93 -39.16
C VAL A 19 3.54 1.54 -38.19
N ALA A 20 4.29 0.49 -38.48
CA ALA A 20 5.45 0.07 -37.68
C ALA A 20 6.52 1.18 -37.61
N ALA A 21 6.83 1.85 -38.72
CA ALA A 21 7.76 2.97 -38.75
C ALA A 21 7.27 4.17 -37.92
N THR A 22 5.96 4.41 -37.92
CA THR A 22 5.33 5.48 -37.13
C THR A 22 5.38 5.16 -35.64
N LEU A 23 5.07 3.92 -35.26
CA LEU A 23 5.20 3.44 -33.89
C LEU A 23 6.65 3.51 -33.41
N GLY A 24 7.64 3.19 -34.26
CA GLY A 24 9.05 3.35 -33.91
C GLY A 24 9.49 4.80 -33.68
N LYS A 25 8.79 5.79 -34.26
CA LYS A 25 9.01 7.22 -34.01
C LYS A 25 8.29 7.72 -32.76
N LEU A 26 7.04 7.28 -32.56
CA LEU A 26 6.22 7.68 -31.41
C LEU A 26 6.69 7.03 -30.11
N LEU A 27 7.14 5.78 -30.20
CA LEU A 27 7.49 4.92 -29.09
C LEU A 27 8.90 4.35 -29.36
N PRO A 28 9.96 5.18 -29.27
CA PRO A 28 11.32 4.70 -29.49
C PRO A 28 11.67 3.57 -28.49
N ASP A 29 12.45 2.59 -28.94
CA ASP A 29 12.94 1.48 -28.13
C ASP A 29 11.87 0.67 -27.37
N ASN A 30 10.64 0.62 -27.90
CA ASN A 30 9.55 -0.13 -27.29
C ASN A 30 9.81 -1.64 -27.27
N GLU A 31 9.43 -2.28 -26.16
CA GLU A 31 9.29 -3.73 -26.05
C GLU A 31 7.88 -4.13 -26.54
N LYS A 32 7.83 -5.04 -27.52
CA LYS A 32 6.54 -5.52 -28.06
C LYS A 32 6.03 -6.68 -27.23
N GLU A 33 4.79 -6.56 -26.76
CA GLU A 33 4.05 -7.62 -26.07
C GLU A 33 2.81 -7.99 -26.90
N THR A 34 2.58 -9.27 -27.15
CA THR A 34 1.34 -9.72 -27.78
C THR A 34 0.25 -9.92 -26.73
N TYR A 35 -0.98 -9.47 -27.01
CA TYR A 35 -2.13 -9.71 -26.14
C TYR A 35 -3.26 -10.45 -26.84
N GLN A 36 -3.94 -11.29 -26.07
CA GLN A 36 -5.13 -12.01 -26.48
C GLN A 36 -6.39 -11.26 -26.06
N GLN A 37 -7.49 -11.54 -26.78
CA GLN A 37 -8.81 -11.05 -26.37
C GLN A 37 -9.24 -11.67 -25.04
N THR A 38 -8.97 -12.97 -24.85
CA THR A 38 -9.24 -13.67 -23.58
C THR A 38 -8.14 -13.35 -22.56
N PRO A 39 -8.48 -13.01 -21.31
CA PRO A 39 -7.48 -12.71 -20.29
C PRO A 39 -6.66 -13.95 -19.88
N ASP A 40 -5.33 -13.80 -19.76
CA ASP A 40 -4.46 -14.81 -19.17
C ASP A 40 -4.38 -14.64 -17.64
N TYR A 41 -5.37 -15.22 -16.95
CA TYR A 41 -5.42 -15.23 -15.49
C TYR A 41 -4.27 -16.02 -14.86
N LYS A 42 -3.78 -17.07 -15.53
CA LYS A 42 -2.65 -17.87 -15.05
C LYS A 42 -1.38 -17.03 -14.99
N ALA A 43 -1.07 -16.27 -16.05
CA ALA A 43 0.04 -15.33 -16.05
C ALA A 43 -0.07 -14.29 -14.94
N SER A 44 -1.28 -13.78 -14.68
CA SER A 44 -1.54 -12.80 -13.60
C SER A 44 -1.25 -13.40 -12.22
N ILE A 45 -1.72 -14.63 -11.95
CA ILE A 45 -1.46 -15.32 -10.67
C ILE A 45 0.04 -15.63 -10.50
N ILE A 46 0.73 -16.05 -11.57
CA ILE A 46 2.18 -16.26 -11.56
C ILE A 46 2.93 -14.96 -11.24
N ARG A 47 2.54 -13.84 -11.86
CA ARG A 47 3.09 -12.51 -11.55
C ARG A 47 2.86 -12.15 -10.08
N SER A 48 1.69 -12.42 -9.51
CA SER A 48 1.40 -12.20 -8.08
C SER A 48 2.30 -13.03 -7.16
N ILE A 49 2.52 -14.31 -7.46
CA ILE A 49 3.44 -15.16 -6.69
C ILE A 49 4.89 -14.62 -6.77
N ASN A 50 5.34 -14.26 -7.97
CA ASN A 50 6.67 -13.68 -8.18
C ASN A 50 6.85 -12.36 -7.41
N ARG A 51 5.83 -11.50 -7.45
CA ARG A 51 5.77 -10.22 -6.74
C ARG A 51 5.92 -10.42 -5.23
N LEU A 52 5.11 -11.29 -4.63
CA LEU A 52 5.17 -11.55 -3.18
C LEU A 52 6.49 -12.19 -2.76
N HIS A 53 7.06 -13.07 -3.59
CA HIS A 53 8.39 -13.62 -3.36
C HIS A 53 9.47 -12.53 -3.38
N ALA A 54 9.43 -11.62 -4.35
CA ALA A 54 10.36 -10.50 -4.43
C ALA A 54 10.21 -9.52 -3.25
N ALA A 55 8.97 -9.24 -2.83
CA ALA A 55 8.68 -8.43 -1.65
C ALA A 55 9.25 -9.07 -0.36
N PHE A 56 9.14 -10.40 -0.22
CA PHE A 56 9.72 -11.12 0.90
C PHE A 56 11.26 -11.03 0.89
N SER A 57 11.90 -11.20 -0.26
CA SER A 57 13.36 -10.98 -0.39
C SER A 57 13.74 -9.54 -0.03
N PHE A 58 12.97 -8.56 -0.50
CA PHE A 58 13.20 -7.16 -0.18
C PHE A 58 13.15 -6.91 1.34
N ILE A 59 12.22 -7.53 2.08
CA ILE A 59 12.18 -7.46 3.55
C ILE A 59 13.48 -7.96 4.15
N LEU A 60 13.98 -9.12 3.69
CA LEU A 60 15.22 -9.72 4.21
C LEU A 60 16.43 -8.81 4.00
N ASP A 61 16.44 -8.05 2.91
CA ASP A 61 17.57 -7.20 2.54
C ASP A 61 17.48 -5.78 3.15
N SER A 62 16.30 -5.36 3.59
CA SER A 62 16.03 -3.97 4.01
C SER A 62 15.65 -3.80 5.48
N TYR A 63 14.95 -4.75 6.09
CA TYR A 63 14.40 -4.59 7.44
C TYR A 63 15.08 -5.54 8.44
N PRO A 64 15.86 -4.99 9.40
CA PRO A 64 16.62 -5.82 10.34
C PRO A 64 15.69 -6.56 11.31
N SER A 65 16.22 -7.68 11.85
CA SER A 65 15.64 -8.51 12.92
C SER A 65 14.99 -9.81 12.46
N THR A 66 15.84 -10.83 12.32
CA THR A 66 15.45 -12.24 12.40
C THR A 66 16.53 -13.01 13.16
N PHE A 67 16.13 -13.93 14.03
CA PHE A 67 17.07 -14.84 14.71
C PHE A 67 17.44 -16.05 13.84
N ILE A 68 16.65 -16.31 12.80
CA ILE A 68 16.98 -17.18 11.67
C ILE A 68 17.68 -16.33 10.61
N ASN A 69 18.78 -16.79 10.01
CA ASN A 69 19.48 -16.01 8.99
C ASN A 69 18.63 -15.82 7.71
N ALA A 70 18.94 -14.78 6.94
CA ALA A 70 18.21 -14.44 5.73
C ALA A 70 18.25 -15.55 4.66
N ASP A 71 19.37 -16.27 4.52
CA ASP A 71 19.54 -17.29 3.49
C ASP A 71 18.62 -18.51 3.70
N THR A 72 18.43 -18.95 4.95
CA THR A 72 17.46 -20.00 5.28
C THR A 72 16.05 -19.56 4.93
N LEU A 73 15.67 -18.33 5.28
CA LEU A 73 14.35 -17.79 4.98
C LEU A 73 14.12 -17.64 3.47
N ARG A 74 15.12 -17.17 2.72
CA ARG A 74 15.09 -17.05 1.26
C ARG A 74 14.93 -18.42 0.59
N THR A 75 15.68 -19.42 1.09
CA THR A 75 15.58 -20.81 0.61
C THR A 75 14.20 -21.40 0.88
N TYR A 76 13.63 -21.15 2.06
CA TYR A 76 12.28 -21.58 2.40
C TYR A 76 11.23 -20.97 1.46
N ALA A 77 11.31 -19.66 1.21
CA ALA A 77 10.40 -18.97 0.29
C ALA A 77 10.50 -19.51 -1.14
N ALA A 78 11.71 -19.78 -1.63
CA ALA A 78 11.95 -20.39 -2.94
C ALA A 78 11.36 -21.81 -3.04
N LYS A 79 11.53 -22.65 -2.01
CA LYS A 79 10.88 -23.97 -1.93
C LYS A 79 9.36 -23.85 -1.95
N CYS A 80 8.79 -22.89 -1.22
CA CYS A 80 7.34 -22.65 -1.19
C CYS A 80 6.81 -22.23 -2.56
N LYS A 81 7.55 -21.38 -3.29
CA LYS A 81 7.22 -20.95 -4.64
C LYS A 81 7.26 -22.10 -5.64
N ALA A 82 8.31 -22.93 -5.58
CA ALA A 82 8.46 -24.10 -6.45
C ALA A 82 7.39 -25.18 -6.20
N ALA A 83 6.83 -25.23 -5.00
CA ALA A 83 5.77 -26.17 -4.63
C ALA A 83 4.36 -25.75 -5.12
N CYS A 84 4.18 -24.53 -5.64
CA CYS A 84 2.89 -24.10 -6.16
C CYS A 84 2.54 -24.89 -7.43
N ASN A 85 1.36 -25.52 -7.47
CA ASN A 85 0.92 -26.24 -8.67
C ASN A 85 0.30 -25.26 -9.68
N LEU A 86 1.12 -24.75 -10.59
CA LEU A 86 0.71 -23.80 -11.64
C LEU A 86 0.15 -24.49 -12.90
N GLN A 87 -0.03 -25.82 -12.90
CA GLN A 87 -0.61 -26.55 -14.03
C GLN A 87 -2.12 -26.71 -13.92
N LYS A 88 -2.74 -26.17 -12.87
CA LYS A 88 -4.20 -26.18 -12.73
C LYS A 88 -4.86 -25.32 -13.81
N GLU A 89 -6.05 -25.74 -14.24
CA GLU A 89 -6.77 -25.14 -15.35
C GLU A 89 -7.75 -24.03 -14.93
N SER A 90 -8.33 -24.13 -13.72
CA SER A 90 -9.31 -23.15 -13.24
C SER A 90 -8.63 -21.94 -12.57
N VAL A 91 -9.26 -20.77 -12.72
CA VAL A 91 -8.80 -19.53 -12.06
C VAL A 91 -8.90 -19.65 -10.55
N GLU A 92 -9.97 -20.27 -10.04
CA GLU A 92 -10.20 -20.48 -8.62
C GLU A 92 -9.13 -21.38 -7.99
N ASP A 93 -8.76 -22.48 -8.64
CA ASP A 93 -7.76 -23.39 -8.09
C ASP A 93 -6.35 -22.80 -8.12
N LEU A 94 -6.04 -21.98 -9.13
CA LEU A 94 -4.81 -21.20 -9.19
C LEU A 94 -4.79 -20.12 -8.10
N HIS A 95 -5.92 -19.49 -7.81
CA HIS A 95 -6.05 -18.51 -6.72
C HIS A 95 -5.81 -19.16 -5.36
N LEU A 96 -6.32 -20.38 -5.13
CA LEU A 96 -6.04 -21.15 -3.91
C LEU A 96 -4.53 -21.43 -3.71
N GLU A 97 -3.76 -21.60 -4.80
CA GLU A 97 -2.29 -21.71 -4.73
C GLU A 97 -1.66 -20.38 -4.30
N LEU A 98 -2.10 -19.25 -4.86
CA LEU A 98 -1.66 -17.92 -4.44
C LEU A 98 -1.96 -17.66 -2.96
N GLU A 99 -3.17 -18.00 -2.49
CA GLU A 99 -3.54 -17.90 -1.08
C GLU A 99 -2.63 -18.74 -0.18
N SER A 100 -2.34 -19.98 -0.58
CA SER A 100 -1.47 -20.90 0.15
C SER A 100 -0.04 -20.37 0.23
N PHE A 101 0.49 -19.86 -0.88
CA PHE A 101 1.81 -19.24 -0.93
C PHE A 101 1.89 -18.00 -0.03
N ASN A 102 0.92 -17.08 -0.16
CA ASN A 102 0.82 -15.88 0.67
C ASN A 102 0.77 -16.22 2.18
N ALA A 103 -0.04 -17.22 2.56
CA ALA A 103 -0.15 -17.66 3.95
C ALA A 103 1.19 -18.15 4.53
N LYS A 104 1.98 -18.90 3.74
CA LYS A 104 3.31 -19.39 4.17
C LYS A 104 4.27 -18.22 4.44
N LEU A 105 4.30 -17.20 3.57
CA LEU A 105 5.14 -16.02 3.76
C LEU A 105 4.73 -15.23 5.00
N ILE A 106 3.42 -14.99 5.19
CA ILE A 106 2.90 -14.30 6.38
C ILE A 106 3.22 -15.08 7.66
N ASN A 107 3.13 -16.42 7.63
CA ASN A 107 3.46 -17.26 8.77
C ASN A 107 4.92 -17.07 9.19
N VAL A 108 5.85 -17.06 8.23
CA VAL A 108 7.28 -16.83 8.48
C VAL A 108 7.51 -15.44 9.05
N LEU A 109 6.97 -14.40 8.43
CA LEU A 109 7.13 -13.02 8.90
C LEU A 109 6.59 -12.86 10.33
N SER A 110 5.40 -13.40 10.61
CA SER A 110 4.80 -13.31 11.94
C SER A 110 5.61 -14.02 13.03
N ALA A 111 6.26 -15.14 12.70
CA ALA A 111 7.02 -15.96 13.64
C ALA A 111 8.48 -15.49 13.82
N CYS A 112 9.10 -14.93 12.77
CA CYS A 112 10.53 -14.59 12.79
C CYS A 112 10.84 -13.14 13.18
N TRP A 113 9.90 -12.20 13.01
CA TRP A 113 10.11 -10.78 13.36
C TRP A 113 9.64 -10.45 14.78
N GLN A 114 10.30 -9.45 15.38
CA GLN A 114 9.90 -8.89 16.66
C GLN A 114 8.83 -7.82 16.48
N TRP A 115 7.69 -8.01 17.13
CA TRP A 115 6.55 -7.10 17.07
C TRP A 115 6.37 -6.35 18.40
N PRO A 116 5.83 -5.12 18.37
CA PRO A 116 5.52 -4.38 19.59
C PRO A 116 4.57 -5.14 20.53
N SER A 117 4.70 -4.90 21.83
CA SER A 117 3.79 -5.50 22.83
C SER A 117 2.33 -5.11 22.52
N GLY A 118 1.42 -6.09 22.53
CA GLY A 118 0.00 -5.90 22.20
C GLY A 118 -0.32 -5.86 20.69
N ALA A 119 0.68 -5.85 19.82
CA ALA A 119 0.46 -5.99 18.38
C ALA A 119 -0.10 -7.37 18.03
N LYS A 120 -0.75 -7.49 16.87
CA LYS A 120 -1.24 -8.77 16.33
C LYS A 120 -0.26 -9.25 15.25
N PRO A 121 0.67 -10.18 15.53
CA PRO A 121 1.80 -10.51 14.64
C PRO A 121 1.40 -10.78 13.20
N VAL A 122 0.30 -11.51 12.98
CA VAL A 122 -0.22 -11.81 11.64
C VAL A 122 -0.65 -10.54 10.89
N LYS A 123 -1.27 -9.57 11.57
CA LYS A 123 -1.68 -8.31 10.94
C LYS A 123 -0.47 -7.45 10.58
N GLU A 124 0.52 -7.38 11.47
CA GLU A 124 1.76 -6.66 11.22
C GLU A 124 2.56 -7.29 10.07
N ALA A 125 2.64 -8.62 10.02
CA ALA A 125 3.28 -9.37 8.93
C ALA A 125 2.62 -9.10 7.57
N ILE A 126 1.29 -9.04 7.53
CA ILE A 126 0.54 -8.67 6.32
C ILE A 126 0.90 -7.25 5.88
N ALA A 127 0.90 -6.28 6.80
CA ALA A 127 1.25 -4.89 6.50
C ALA A 127 2.70 -4.77 6.02
N LEU A 128 3.64 -5.46 6.68
CA LEU A 128 5.05 -5.49 6.31
C LEU A 128 5.26 -6.01 4.88
N LEU A 129 4.60 -7.12 4.51
CA LEU A 129 4.68 -7.69 3.16
C LEU A 129 4.05 -6.77 2.11
N ASN A 130 2.95 -6.10 2.44
CA ASN A 130 2.27 -5.16 1.56
C ASN A 130 3.12 -3.91 1.29
N ASP A 131 3.71 -3.34 2.33
CA ASP A 131 4.58 -2.18 2.24
C ASP A 131 5.86 -2.52 1.47
N ALA A 132 6.48 -3.67 1.78
CA ALA A 132 7.68 -4.13 1.09
C ALA A 132 7.45 -4.33 -0.41
N ASP A 133 6.29 -4.86 -0.80
CA ASP A 133 5.90 -4.96 -2.20
C ASP A 133 5.90 -3.58 -2.88
N CYS A 134 5.29 -2.57 -2.24
CA CYS A 134 5.26 -1.22 -2.77
C CYS A 134 6.64 -0.58 -2.91
N PHE A 135 7.51 -0.71 -1.91
CA PHE A 135 8.87 -0.16 -1.96
C PHE A 135 9.80 -0.93 -2.91
N ASN A 136 9.64 -2.25 -3.02
CA ASN A 136 10.33 -3.05 -4.02
C ASN A 136 9.95 -2.62 -5.44
N MET A 137 8.70 -2.23 -5.68
CA MET A 137 8.28 -1.66 -6.96
C MET A 137 8.96 -0.32 -7.26
N MET A 138 9.08 0.57 -6.27
CA MET A 138 9.83 1.82 -6.42
C MET A 138 11.29 1.58 -6.79
N MET A 139 11.94 0.60 -6.14
CA MET A 139 13.36 0.28 -6.35
C MET A 139 13.63 -0.43 -7.67
N SER A 140 12.89 -1.51 -7.94
CA SER A 140 13.34 -2.53 -8.89
C SER A 140 12.80 -2.32 -10.31
N HIS A 141 11.67 -1.61 -10.47
CA HIS A 141 10.96 -1.57 -11.76
C HIS A 141 10.75 -0.15 -12.29
N GLY A 142 10.69 0.86 -11.40
CA GLY A 142 10.00 2.09 -11.74
C GLY A 142 8.65 1.74 -12.40
N ARG A 143 8.29 2.41 -13.49
CA ARG A 143 7.13 2.05 -14.28
C ARG A 143 7.39 2.32 -15.77
N PRO A 144 7.33 1.31 -16.65
CA PRO A 144 7.37 1.55 -18.08
C PRO A 144 6.07 2.19 -18.54
N ASP A 145 6.15 2.98 -19.59
CA ASP A 145 4.96 3.51 -20.25
C ASP A 145 4.21 2.34 -20.92
N ILE A 146 2.89 2.44 -21.03
CA ILE A 146 2.09 1.44 -21.72
C ILE A 146 1.44 2.06 -22.93
N ALA A 147 1.64 1.44 -24.09
CA ALA A 147 0.90 1.69 -25.30
C ALA A 147 0.11 0.43 -25.68
N THR A 148 -1.15 0.57 -26.10
CA THR A 148 -1.94 -0.56 -26.61
C THR A 148 -2.54 -0.18 -27.95
N LEU A 149 -2.15 -0.90 -28.98
CA LEU A 149 -2.62 -0.71 -30.35
C LEU A 149 -3.85 -1.60 -30.58
N THR A 150 -4.95 -1.03 -31.03
CA THR A 150 -6.18 -1.76 -31.37
C THR A 150 -6.57 -1.41 -32.81
N PRO A 151 -6.92 -2.40 -33.65
CA PRO A 151 -7.37 -2.14 -35.00
C PRO A 151 -8.74 -1.46 -34.95
N PHE A 152 -8.97 -0.50 -35.83
CA PHE A 152 -10.19 0.30 -35.83
C PHE A 152 -10.66 0.54 -37.26
N GLU A 153 -11.95 0.38 -37.52
CA GLU A 153 -12.50 0.52 -38.87
C GLU A 153 -13.36 1.79 -38.98
N ILE A 154 -13.02 2.64 -39.94
CA ILE A 154 -13.73 3.88 -40.27
C ILE A 154 -14.04 3.84 -41.77
N ASP A 155 -15.31 3.90 -42.14
CA ASP A 155 -15.76 3.91 -43.56
C ASP A 155 -15.13 2.80 -44.42
N GLY A 156 -15.02 1.58 -43.87
CA GLY A 156 -14.41 0.43 -44.54
C GLY A 156 -12.88 0.47 -44.63
N ARG A 157 -12.23 1.47 -44.03
CA ARG A 157 -10.77 1.60 -43.97
C ARG A 157 -10.27 1.13 -42.61
N LYS A 158 -9.25 0.28 -42.64
CA LYS A 158 -8.54 -0.17 -41.45
C LYS A 158 -7.53 0.89 -41.00
N GLU A 159 -7.81 1.50 -39.86
CA GLU A 159 -6.93 2.38 -39.11
C GLU A 159 -6.54 1.70 -37.78
N TYR A 160 -5.78 2.41 -36.95
CA TYR A 160 -5.32 1.92 -35.66
C TYR A 160 -5.48 2.99 -34.59
N ILE A 161 -5.95 2.57 -33.43
CA ILE A 161 -6.06 3.41 -32.24
C ILE A 161 -4.98 2.97 -31.25
N LEU A 162 -4.25 3.94 -30.72
CA LEU A 162 -3.22 3.75 -29.73
C LEU A 162 -3.68 4.43 -28.43
N GLN A 163 -4.03 3.62 -27.44
CA GLN A 163 -4.16 4.09 -26.05
C GLN A 163 -2.76 4.17 -25.47
N TYR A 164 -2.35 5.36 -25.00
CA TYR A 164 -1.00 5.59 -24.51
C TYR A 164 -1.03 6.24 -23.12
N ASP A 165 -0.50 5.52 -22.13
CA ASP A 165 -0.35 5.96 -20.76
C ASP A 165 1.14 6.13 -20.44
N GLU A 166 1.55 7.39 -20.33
CA GLU A 166 2.91 7.82 -19.99
C GLU A 166 3.04 7.98 -18.46
N SER A 167 4.06 7.37 -17.87
CA SER A 167 4.37 7.51 -16.45
C SER A 167 5.12 8.80 -16.18
N ILE A 168 4.56 9.68 -15.35
CA ILE A 168 5.17 10.97 -15.02
C ILE A 168 5.92 10.87 -13.69
N PRO A 169 7.17 11.38 -13.59
CA PRO A 169 7.90 11.43 -12.34
C PRO A 169 7.15 12.25 -11.28
N PRO A 170 6.80 11.65 -10.12
CA PRO A 170 5.97 12.30 -9.11
C PRO A 170 6.74 13.21 -8.14
N TYR A 171 8.08 13.20 -8.18
CA TYR A 171 8.91 14.04 -7.31
C TYR A 171 8.87 15.53 -7.70
N TYR A 172 9.31 16.36 -6.77
CA TYR A 172 9.47 17.82 -6.89
C TYR A 172 10.65 18.27 -6.01
N ASP A 173 11.19 19.46 -6.29
CA ASP A 173 12.48 19.90 -5.74
C ASP A 173 12.54 19.89 -4.20
N LEU A 174 11.50 20.37 -3.54
CA LEU A 174 11.45 20.38 -2.07
C LEU A 174 11.59 18.96 -1.50
N LEU A 175 10.87 17.96 -2.05
CA LEU A 175 11.01 16.58 -1.61
C LEU A 175 12.42 16.03 -1.88
N LEU A 176 13.01 16.33 -3.04
CA LEU A 176 14.37 15.88 -3.36
C LEU A 176 15.41 16.49 -2.41
N SER A 177 15.21 17.72 -1.94
CA SER A 177 16.06 18.35 -0.92
C SER A 177 15.89 17.72 0.46
N GLU A 178 14.66 17.35 0.83
CA GLU A 178 14.33 16.66 2.07
C GLU A 178 14.95 15.26 2.11
N ILE A 179 14.89 14.54 0.99
CA ILE A 179 15.49 13.20 0.82
C ILE A 179 17.01 13.27 0.91
N GLU A 180 17.63 14.30 0.34
CA GLU A 180 19.06 14.56 0.53
C GLU A 180 19.39 14.79 2.01
N THR A 181 18.55 15.53 2.71
CA THR A 181 18.72 15.79 4.14
C THR A 181 18.60 14.49 4.96
N ILE A 182 17.63 13.63 4.64
CA ILE A 182 17.50 12.31 5.29
C ILE A 182 18.74 11.44 5.03
N LYS A 183 19.27 11.44 3.81
CA LYS A 183 20.47 10.69 3.43
C LYS A 183 21.72 11.19 4.15
N THR A 184 21.94 12.50 4.19
CA THR A 184 23.10 13.11 4.87
C THR A 184 23.06 12.95 6.40
N LYS A 185 21.88 12.72 6.98
CA LYS A 185 21.69 12.37 8.40
C LYS A 185 21.66 10.87 8.67
N GLU A 186 22.08 10.05 7.70
CA GLU A 186 22.17 8.59 7.81
C GLU A 186 20.84 7.89 8.15
N TYR A 187 19.75 8.37 7.56
CA TYR A 187 18.43 7.73 7.65
C TYR A 187 17.96 7.51 9.11
N PRO A 188 17.86 8.57 9.92
CA PRO A 188 17.56 8.42 11.34
C PRO A 188 16.19 7.78 11.53
N LYS A 189 16.03 6.87 12.50
CA LYS A 189 14.72 6.24 12.76
C LYS A 189 13.92 7.05 13.78
N THR A 190 12.60 7.06 13.65
CA THR A 190 11.75 7.78 14.59
C THR A 190 11.96 7.22 16.00
N PRO A 191 12.43 8.03 16.96
CA PRO A 191 12.67 7.55 18.30
C PRO A 191 11.34 7.25 19.00
N SER A 192 11.36 6.29 19.93
CA SER A 192 10.14 5.78 20.57
C SER A 192 9.38 6.88 21.32
N TRP A 193 10.10 7.80 21.95
CA TRP A 193 9.51 8.93 22.68
C TRP A 193 8.72 9.87 21.76
N PHE A 194 9.16 10.07 20.51
CA PHE A 194 8.47 10.96 19.56
C PHE A 194 7.10 10.40 19.16
N ARG A 195 6.99 9.08 19.00
CA ARG A 195 5.73 8.40 18.67
C ARG A 195 4.65 8.54 19.75
N THR A 196 5.03 8.89 20.97
CA THR A 196 4.11 9.07 22.10
C THR A 196 3.62 10.51 22.28
N LEU A 197 4.14 11.45 21.49
CA LEU A 197 3.82 12.86 21.60
C LEU A 197 2.43 13.19 21.06
N GLU A 198 1.76 14.12 21.74
CA GLU A 198 0.56 14.76 21.21
C GLU A 198 0.91 15.69 20.04
N GLU A 199 -0.07 15.97 19.17
CA GLU A 199 0.12 16.73 17.94
C GLU A 199 0.77 18.10 18.15
N HIS A 200 0.38 18.84 19.19
CA HIS A 200 0.94 20.16 19.51
C HIS A 200 2.43 20.10 19.92
N GLN A 201 2.84 19.00 20.57
CA GLN A 201 4.21 18.77 20.99
C GLN A 201 5.10 18.43 19.78
N GLN A 202 4.56 17.62 18.86
CA GLN A 202 5.23 17.34 17.59
C GLN A 202 5.38 18.61 16.75
N ALA A 203 4.32 19.43 16.65
CA ALA A 203 4.33 20.69 15.92
C ALA A 203 5.41 21.64 16.46
N TYR A 204 5.55 21.75 17.78
CA TYR A 204 6.63 22.52 18.40
C TYR A 204 8.02 21.97 18.04
N LEU A 205 8.28 20.68 18.32
CA LEU A 205 9.62 20.09 18.19
C LEU A 205 10.11 19.99 16.74
N CYS A 206 9.21 19.73 15.78
CA CYS A 206 9.58 19.66 14.36
C CYS A 206 9.85 21.03 13.74
N ASN A 207 9.42 22.12 14.37
CA ASN A 207 9.58 23.49 13.85
C ASN A 207 10.53 24.34 14.72
N LEU A 208 11.32 23.72 15.59
CA LEU A 208 12.31 24.41 16.42
C LEU A 208 13.38 25.11 15.57
N GLN A 209 13.61 26.39 15.87
CA GLN A 209 14.63 27.23 15.24
C GLN A 209 15.58 27.79 16.30
N LEU A 210 16.32 26.89 16.95
CA LEU A 210 17.33 27.23 17.97
C LEU A 210 18.73 26.93 17.45
N ASP A 211 19.70 27.80 17.74
CA ASP A 211 21.10 27.61 17.33
C ASP A 211 21.73 26.32 17.87
N ASN A 212 21.33 25.92 19.08
CA ASN A 212 21.77 24.68 19.71
C ASN A 212 20.56 23.97 20.35
N VAL A 213 20.02 22.97 19.66
CA VAL A 213 18.88 22.19 20.12
C VAL A 213 19.34 21.13 21.12
N ASN A 214 19.06 21.34 22.40
CA ASN A 214 19.29 20.37 23.48
C ASN A 214 18.20 20.51 24.56
N PRO A 215 18.08 19.56 25.51
CA PRO A 215 17.00 19.61 26.48
C PRO A 215 16.95 20.90 27.33
N ALA A 216 18.10 21.50 27.64
CA ALA A 216 18.13 22.72 28.44
C ALA A 216 17.65 23.94 27.64
N THR A 217 18.09 24.09 26.39
CA THR A 217 17.67 25.19 25.52
C THR A 217 16.19 25.07 25.14
N VAL A 218 15.71 23.86 24.86
CA VAL A 218 14.28 23.61 24.57
C VAL A 218 13.40 23.89 25.80
N MET A 219 13.86 23.53 27.00
CA MET A 219 13.17 23.86 28.24
C MET A 219 13.15 25.37 28.50
N HIS A 220 14.24 26.07 28.20
CA HIS A 220 14.33 27.52 28.34
C HIS A 220 13.35 28.22 27.37
N ASP A 221 13.37 27.85 26.09
CA ASP A 221 12.47 28.38 25.05
C ASP A 221 11.00 28.23 25.45
N LEU A 222 10.58 27.02 25.87
CA LEU A 222 9.22 26.80 26.32
C LEU A 222 8.87 27.61 27.58
N ASN A 223 9.80 27.76 28.53
CA ASN A 223 9.54 28.56 29.73
C ASN A 223 9.38 30.06 29.41
N ASP A 224 10.12 30.58 28.45
CA ASP A 224 9.96 31.95 27.99
C ASP A 224 8.64 32.13 27.26
N PHE A 225 8.26 31.18 26.41
CA PHE A 225 6.94 31.17 25.80
C PHE A 225 5.82 31.16 26.83
N LEU A 226 5.92 30.38 27.91
CA LEU A 226 4.90 30.37 28.96
C LEU A 226 4.74 31.75 29.64
N LYS A 227 5.83 32.53 29.77
CA LYS A 227 5.75 33.91 30.29
C LYS A 227 5.04 34.82 29.30
N VAL A 228 5.41 34.73 28.01
CA VAL A 228 4.78 35.49 26.92
C VAL A 228 3.29 35.15 26.81
N TRP A 229 2.94 33.86 26.90
CA TRP A 229 1.56 33.38 26.87
C TRP A 229 0.71 33.97 28.00
N ASN A 230 1.24 34.05 29.22
CA ASN A 230 0.54 34.71 30.32
C ASN A 230 0.31 36.21 30.04
N SER A 231 1.31 36.92 29.50
CA SER A 231 1.15 38.31 29.06
C SER A 231 0.05 38.46 28.00
N ILE A 232 0.01 37.55 27.01
CA ILE A 232 -1.01 37.55 25.95
C ILE A 232 -2.41 37.37 26.54
N LYS A 233 -2.57 36.48 27.53
CA LYS A 233 -3.86 36.27 28.20
C LYS A 233 -4.34 37.52 28.94
N ASP A 234 -3.42 38.27 29.53
CA ASP A 234 -3.74 39.48 30.29
C ASP A 234 -3.98 40.70 29.39
N GLU A 235 -3.30 40.79 28.25
CA GLU A 235 -3.36 41.93 27.32
C GLU A 235 -4.42 41.78 26.22
N SER A 236 -4.84 40.56 25.89
CA SER A 236 -5.80 40.30 24.81
C SER A 236 -7.21 40.77 25.19
N LEU A 237 -7.83 41.56 24.30
CA LEU A 237 -9.20 42.04 24.47
C LEU A 237 -10.24 40.92 24.30
N SER A 238 -9.95 39.93 23.45
CA SER A 238 -10.84 38.78 23.21
C SER A 238 -10.05 37.56 22.72
N LEU A 239 -9.32 36.93 23.63
CA LEU A 239 -8.44 35.81 23.32
C LEU A 239 -9.17 34.66 22.60
N LEU A 240 -10.42 34.37 22.97
CA LEU A 240 -11.19 33.31 22.33
C LEU A 240 -11.47 33.60 20.84
N THR A 241 -11.74 34.86 20.50
CA THR A 241 -11.94 35.29 19.10
C THR A 241 -10.64 35.18 18.32
N GLU A 242 -9.53 35.62 18.91
CA GLU A 242 -8.19 35.56 18.33
C GLU A 242 -7.74 34.11 18.10
N LEU A 243 -7.98 33.21 19.05
CA LEU A 243 -7.71 31.78 18.91
C LEU A 243 -8.60 31.15 17.83
N LYS A 244 -9.87 31.54 17.73
CA LYS A 244 -10.75 31.08 16.65
C LYS A 244 -10.22 31.53 15.27
N GLN A 245 -9.75 32.78 15.16
CA GLN A 245 -9.12 33.29 13.94
C GLN A 245 -7.90 32.45 13.55
N ILE A 246 -7.03 32.12 14.53
CA ILE A 246 -5.86 31.26 14.31
C ILE A 246 -6.29 29.85 13.86
N ALA A 247 -7.27 29.24 14.53
CA ALA A 247 -7.75 27.89 14.22
C ALA A 247 -8.37 27.78 12.82
N THR A 248 -9.02 28.85 12.34
CA THR A 248 -9.61 28.92 10.99
C THR A 248 -8.69 29.59 9.96
N ASN A 249 -7.47 29.95 10.35
CA ASN A 249 -6.53 30.75 9.55
C ASN A 249 -7.17 31.99 8.90
N ALA A 250 -8.09 32.65 9.62
CA ALA A 250 -8.82 33.82 9.15
C ALA A 250 -7.96 35.09 9.29
N LEU A 251 -7.71 35.79 8.18
CA LEU A 251 -6.95 37.03 8.18
C LEU A 251 -7.82 38.23 8.61
N PRO A 252 -7.24 39.25 9.29
CA PRO A 252 -5.85 39.32 9.75
C PRO A 252 -5.62 38.46 11.01
N LEU A 253 -4.45 37.81 11.10
CA LEU A 253 -4.04 37.07 12.30
C LEU A 253 -3.65 38.03 13.45
N PRO A 254 -3.83 37.63 14.73
CA PRO A 254 -3.47 38.45 15.88
C PRO A 254 -2.00 38.90 15.85
N ALA A 255 -1.74 40.15 16.20
CA ALA A 255 -0.38 40.71 16.12
C ALA A 255 0.62 39.99 17.03
N TRP A 256 0.18 39.50 18.20
CA TRP A 256 1.02 38.70 19.09
C TRP A 256 1.40 37.36 18.47
N PHE A 257 0.50 36.73 17.72
CA PHE A 257 0.73 35.44 17.09
C PHE A 257 1.83 35.54 16.03
N ASN A 258 1.79 36.58 15.19
CA ASN A 258 2.79 36.83 14.16
C ASN A 258 4.20 37.15 14.72
N LYS A 259 4.30 37.54 16.01
CA LYS A 259 5.58 37.79 16.69
C LYS A 259 6.19 36.53 17.31
N LEU A 260 5.42 35.45 17.45
CA LEU A 260 5.93 34.18 17.97
C LEU A 260 6.92 33.55 16.98
N SER A 261 7.86 32.75 17.48
CA SER A 261 8.69 31.90 16.62
C SER A 261 7.84 30.85 15.90
N VAL A 262 8.36 30.28 14.81
CA VAL A 262 7.62 29.29 14.01
C VAL A 262 7.18 28.09 14.84
N SER A 263 8.04 27.56 15.73
CA SER A 263 7.69 26.47 16.65
C SER A 263 6.49 26.79 17.54
N HIS A 264 6.44 28.01 18.10
CA HIS A 264 5.35 28.46 18.94
C HIS A 264 4.07 28.74 18.14
N GLN A 265 4.19 29.30 16.92
CA GLN A 265 3.07 29.50 16.02
C GLN A 265 2.39 28.17 15.68
N GLU A 266 3.15 27.17 15.24
CA GLU A 266 2.61 25.85 14.86
C GLU A 266 2.01 25.12 16.06
N MET A 267 2.63 25.22 17.24
CA MET A 267 2.06 24.67 18.48
C MET A 267 0.72 25.34 18.83
N ILE A 268 0.64 26.68 18.76
CA ILE A 268 -0.59 27.41 19.05
C ILE A 268 -1.67 27.15 18.01
N LYS A 269 -1.35 26.97 16.72
CA LYS A 269 -2.34 26.58 15.70
C LYS A 269 -3.08 25.29 16.08
N VAL A 270 -2.35 24.28 16.58
CA VAL A 270 -2.95 23.02 17.04
C VAL A 270 -3.78 23.24 18.30
N LEU A 271 -3.25 23.98 19.27
CA LEU A 271 -3.90 24.23 20.57
C LEU A 271 -5.15 25.11 20.46
N ALA A 272 -5.17 26.06 19.51
CA ALA A 272 -6.27 27.00 19.30
C ALA A 272 -7.59 26.34 18.87
N LYS A 273 -7.55 25.09 18.37
CA LYS A 273 -8.75 24.30 18.07
C LYS A 273 -9.54 23.90 19.31
N LYS A 274 -8.89 23.86 20.47
CA LYS A 274 -9.50 23.57 21.78
C LYS A 274 -9.00 24.56 22.83
N PRO A 275 -9.46 25.83 22.78
CA PRO A 275 -8.98 26.91 23.64
C PRO A 275 -8.98 26.60 25.14
N GLU A 276 -9.96 25.82 25.58
CA GLU A 276 -10.15 25.41 26.98
C GLU A 276 -9.06 24.45 27.50
N GLU A 277 -8.36 23.74 26.63
CA GLU A 277 -7.33 22.77 27.01
C GLU A 277 -5.90 23.34 27.03
N ILE A 278 -5.68 24.55 26.48
CA ILE A 278 -4.35 25.11 26.17
C ILE A 278 -3.44 25.12 27.39
N ASP A 279 -3.84 25.79 28.47
CA ASP A 279 -3.01 25.94 29.68
C ASP A 279 -2.64 24.57 30.27
N SER A 280 -3.60 23.64 30.31
CA SER A 280 -3.38 22.29 30.84
C SER A 280 -2.38 21.50 29.99
N LYS A 281 -2.44 21.62 28.66
CA LYS A 281 -1.54 20.94 27.72
C LYS A 281 -0.13 21.51 27.77
N LEU A 282 0.00 22.83 27.83
CA LEU A 282 1.31 23.49 27.96
C LEU A 282 2.02 23.09 29.26
N LEU A 283 1.30 23.05 30.39
CA LEU A 283 1.86 22.58 31.66
C LEU A 283 2.25 21.10 31.63
N LYS A 284 1.41 20.24 31.04
CA LYS A 284 1.73 18.82 30.83
C LYS A 284 2.98 18.66 29.97
N PHE A 285 3.11 19.45 28.90
CA PHE A 285 4.26 19.38 28.01
C PHE A 285 5.56 19.80 28.71
N LYS A 286 5.52 20.89 29.51
CA LYS A 286 6.64 21.27 30.37
C LYS A 286 7.04 20.15 31.34
N GLY A 287 6.07 19.52 32.00
CA GLY A 287 6.32 18.38 32.88
C GLY A 287 6.95 17.19 32.14
N TRP A 288 6.44 16.88 30.95
CA TRP A 288 6.97 15.82 30.09
C TRP A 288 8.42 16.09 29.67
N LEU A 289 8.77 17.33 29.30
CA LEU A 289 10.14 17.72 28.97
C LEU A 289 11.07 17.56 30.17
N ALA A 290 10.63 17.92 31.38
CA ALA A 290 11.43 17.79 32.59
C ALA A 290 11.77 16.33 32.91
N ILE A 291 10.81 15.42 32.71
CA ILE A 291 11.00 13.97 32.88
C ILE A 291 11.98 13.43 31.83
N ASN A 292 11.79 13.79 30.56
CA ASN A 292 12.57 13.25 29.46
C ASN A 292 13.93 13.92 29.28
N ALA A 293 14.18 15.09 29.86
CA ALA A 293 15.44 15.82 29.73
C ALA A 293 16.66 14.99 30.13
N ASN A 294 16.49 14.01 31.03
CA ASN A 294 17.57 13.12 31.48
C ASN A 294 17.66 11.79 30.70
N SER A 295 16.69 11.48 29.84
CA SER A 295 16.71 10.27 29.01
C SER A 295 17.89 10.31 28.02
N PRO A 296 18.76 9.29 27.99
CA PRO A 296 19.87 9.22 27.02
C PRO A 296 19.39 9.26 25.56
N ASP A 297 18.28 8.58 25.26
CA ASP A 297 17.74 8.54 23.91
C ASP A 297 17.20 9.90 23.46
N PHE A 298 16.50 10.61 24.36
CA PHE A 298 16.03 11.97 24.11
C PHE A 298 17.20 12.93 23.86
N LYS A 299 18.22 12.93 24.73
CA LYS A 299 19.43 13.77 24.58
C LYS A 299 20.12 13.54 23.23
N ARG A 300 20.22 12.28 22.79
CA ARG A 300 20.91 11.90 21.55
C ARG A 300 20.13 12.28 20.29
N THR A 301 18.80 12.19 20.32
CA THR A 301 17.97 12.27 19.10
C THR A 301 17.26 13.61 18.93
N LEU A 302 17.06 14.40 19.99
CA LEU A 302 16.30 15.65 19.96
C LEU A 302 16.79 16.63 18.89
N ALA A 303 18.10 16.81 18.74
CA ALA A 303 18.68 17.74 17.77
C ALA A 303 18.38 17.37 16.30
N LEU A 304 18.04 16.11 16.02
CA LEU A 304 17.70 15.65 14.67
C LEU A 304 16.27 16.01 14.27
N ILE A 305 15.35 16.10 15.24
CA ILE A 305 13.91 16.24 14.99
C ILE A 305 13.56 17.44 14.09
N PRO A 306 14.03 18.68 14.36
CA PRO A 306 13.70 19.82 13.51
C PRO A 306 14.45 19.82 12.17
N THR A 307 15.49 18.99 12.01
CA THR A 307 16.32 18.95 10.79
C THR A 307 15.77 18.03 9.70
N ILE A 308 14.81 17.18 10.05
CA ILE A 308 14.19 16.19 9.17
C ILE A 308 12.69 16.54 9.06
N PRO A 309 12.08 16.45 7.88
CA PRO A 309 10.70 16.86 7.70
C PRO A 309 9.73 16.01 8.54
N GLN A 310 8.68 16.65 9.06
CA GLN A 310 7.70 16.03 9.96
C GLN A 310 7.02 14.79 9.34
N TRP A 311 6.80 14.76 8.01
CA TRP A 311 6.19 13.62 7.34
C TRP A 311 7.01 12.33 7.56
N TYR A 312 8.34 12.43 7.52
CA TYR A 312 9.24 11.27 7.66
C TYR A 312 9.23 10.71 9.09
N TRP A 313 9.02 11.54 10.11
CA TRP A 313 8.89 11.06 11.48
C TRP A 313 7.59 10.29 11.73
N ASN A 314 6.55 10.58 10.94
CA ASN A 314 5.22 9.99 11.10
C ASN A 314 5.04 8.66 10.36
N ILE A 315 5.90 8.30 9.40
CA ILE A 315 5.81 7.00 8.75
C ILE A 315 6.26 5.85 9.69
N PRO A 316 5.79 4.61 9.45
CA PRO A 316 6.23 3.44 10.21
C PRO A 316 7.73 3.21 10.12
N THR A 317 8.34 2.67 11.18
CA THR A 317 9.78 2.39 11.22
C THR A 317 10.21 1.43 10.10
N SER A 318 9.39 0.43 9.79
CA SER A 318 9.62 -0.47 8.64
C SER A 318 9.74 0.31 7.33
N GLN A 319 8.85 1.27 7.07
CA GLN A 319 8.91 2.11 5.87
C GLN A 319 10.13 3.04 5.86
N GLN A 320 10.63 3.49 7.01
CA GLN A 320 11.89 4.24 7.08
C GLN A 320 13.09 3.38 6.67
N TYR A 321 13.10 2.09 7.03
CA TYR A 321 14.11 1.13 6.57
C TYR A 321 13.96 0.79 5.07
N PHE A 322 12.73 0.64 4.60
CA PHE A 322 12.46 0.40 3.19
C PHE A 322 12.91 1.58 2.33
N LEU A 323 12.55 2.81 2.70
CA LEU A 323 12.99 4.02 2.02
C LEU A 323 14.52 4.16 2.04
N GLU A 324 15.16 3.88 3.18
CA GLU A 324 16.62 3.83 3.27
C GLU A 324 17.21 2.84 2.26
N HIS A 325 16.68 1.61 2.19
CA HIS A 325 17.18 0.60 1.28
C HIS A 325 17.00 1.00 -0.19
N VAL A 326 15.83 1.55 -0.57
CA VAL A 326 15.62 2.08 -1.92
C VAL A 326 16.64 3.19 -2.25
N LEU A 327 16.83 4.15 -1.34
CA LEU A 327 17.74 5.28 -1.57
C LEU A 327 19.22 4.89 -1.60
N LYS A 328 19.62 3.82 -0.89
CA LYS A 328 21.00 3.31 -0.90
C LYS A 328 21.34 2.57 -2.19
N ASN A 329 20.35 1.91 -2.81
CA ASN A 329 20.54 1.10 -4.01
C ASN A 329 20.23 1.84 -5.32
N ALA A 330 19.55 2.99 -5.26
CA ALA A 330 19.31 3.82 -6.43
C ALA A 330 20.55 4.63 -6.83
N THR A 331 20.77 4.81 -8.13
CA THR A 331 21.89 5.62 -8.65
C THR A 331 21.71 7.09 -8.29
N THR A 332 20.47 7.56 -8.36
CA THR A 332 20.06 8.93 -8.06
C THR A 332 18.79 8.93 -7.20
N LYS A 333 18.54 10.02 -6.47
CA LYS A 333 17.32 10.16 -5.65
C LYS A 333 16.07 10.30 -6.51
N GLU A 334 16.22 10.84 -7.71
CA GLU A 334 15.18 10.93 -8.74
C GLU A 334 14.80 9.53 -9.24
N GLU A 335 15.78 8.62 -9.40
CA GLU A 335 15.52 7.22 -9.74
C GLU A 335 14.70 6.53 -8.65
N ALA A 336 15.08 6.70 -7.39
CA ALA A 336 14.40 6.10 -6.24
C ALA A 336 12.92 6.50 -6.13
N LEU A 337 12.54 7.64 -6.70
CA LEU A 337 11.21 8.25 -6.60
C LEU A 337 10.53 8.39 -7.96
N ALA A 338 11.01 7.69 -9.00
CA ALA A 338 10.51 7.83 -10.37
C ALA A 338 9.06 7.35 -10.53
N PHE A 339 8.59 6.44 -9.67
CA PHE A 339 7.22 5.95 -9.64
C PHE A 339 6.84 5.55 -8.21
N VAL A 340 5.56 5.71 -7.87
CA VAL A 340 4.98 5.25 -6.60
C VAL A 340 3.68 4.51 -6.86
N SER A 341 3.57 3.28 -6.35
CA SER A 341 2.34 2.47 -6.44
C SER A 341 1.15 3.18 -5.79
N SER A 342 -0.05 3.01 -6.36
CA SER A 342 -1.33 3.49 -5.81
C SER A 342 -1.58 3.15 -4.34
N ARG A 343 -0.93 2.09 -3.82
CA ARG A 343 -1.06 1.64 -2.43
C ARG A 343 -0.15 2.41 -1.47
N LEU A 344 0.97 2.94 -1.94
CA LEU A 344 1.91 3.69 -1.11
C LEU A 344 1.50 5.15 -1.06
N ARG A 345 0.72 5.54 -0.03
CA ARG A 345 0.25 6.92 0.17
C ARG A 345 0.89 7.61 1.38
N THR A 346 1.93 7.02 1.97
CA THR A 346 2.63 7.53 3.17
C THR A 346 3.73 8.54 2.86
N LEU A 347 4.12 8.69 1.59
CA LEU A 347 5.06 9.72 1.14
C LEU A 347 4.29 10.92 0.51
N PRO A 348 4.74 12.17 0.68
CA PRO A 348 4.02 13.37 0.21
C PRO A 348 4.25 13.65 -1.28
N LEU A 349 3.92 12.68 -2.14
CA LEU A 349 3.95 12.79 -3.60
C LEU A 349 2.78 12.01 -4.24
N PRO A 350 2.35 12.35 -5.47
CA PRO A 350 1.27 11.64 -6.14
C PRO A 350 1.64 10.20 -6.48
N SER A 351 0.77 9.26 -6.14
CA SER A 351 0.94 7.85 -6.52
C SER A 351 0.17 7.55 -7.80
N ASN A 352 0.62 6.55 -8.56
CA ASN A 352 0.00 6.15 -9.84
C ASN A 352 -0.16 7.32 -10.82
N LEU A 353 0.77 8.29 -10.76
CA LEU A 353 0.76 9.46 -11.61
C LEU A 353 1.07 9.06 -13.05
N GLY A 354 0.25 9.56 -13.98
CA GLY A 354 0.47 9.33 -15.40
C GLY A 354 -0.39 10.26 -16.25
N VAL A 355 -0.12 10.22 -17.55
CA VAL A 355 -0.85 10.98 -18.57
C VAL A 355 -1.36 10.01 -19.60
N HIS A 356 -2.68 10.00 -19.77
CA HIS A 356 -3.35 9.18 -20.77
C HIS A 356 -3.63 10.01 -22.03
N ARG A 357 -3.40 9.40 -23.20
CA ARG A 357 -3.60 9.96 -24.54
C ARG A 357 -4.24 8.93 -25.47
N LEU A 358 -4.97 9.43 -26.46
CA LEU A 358 -5.59 8.62 -27.51
C LEU A 358 -5.11 9.10 -28.87
N ILE A 359 -4.38 8.25 -29.58
CA ILE A 359 -3.73 8.60 -30.85
C ILE A 359 -4.30 7.72 -31.96
N LYS A 360 -4.66 8.32 -33.09
CA LYS A 360 -5.10 7.64 -34.30
C LYS A 360 -3.93 7.54 -35.27
N ILE A 361 -3.71 6.35 -35.83
CA ILE A 361 -2.73 6.09 -36.89
C ILE A 361 -3.46 5.54 -38.11
N ASN A 362 -3.44 6.27 -39.22
CA ASN A 362 -4.11 5.82 -40.44
C ASN A 362 -3.27 4.78 -41.22
N ALA A 363 -3.84 4.22 -42.28
CA ALA A 363 -3.17 3.22 -43.13
C ALA A 363 -1.88 3.73 -43.80
N GLN A 364 -1.72 5.06 -43.94
CA GLN A 364 -0.54 5.72 -44.49
C GLN A 364 0.56 5.95 -43.44
N GLY A 365 0.31 5.64 -42.16
CA GLY A 365 1.23 5.90 -41.06
C GLY A 365 1.20 7.35 -40.56
N GLU A 366 0.14 8.11 -40.85
CA GLU A 366 -0.01 9.45 -40.27
C GLU A 366 -0.65 9.33 -38.89
N ALA A 367 0.04 9.87 -37.88
CA ALA A 367 -0.42 9.89 -36.50
C ALA A 367 -1.07 11.24 -36.16
N SER A 368 -2.22 11.20 -35.48
CA SER A 368 -2.93 12.38 -34.98
C SER A 368 -3.45 12.10 -33.57
N GLU A 369 -3.17 13.02 -32.65
CA GLU A 369 -3.75 12.98 -31.30
C GLU A 369 -5.22 13.40 -31.39
N LEU A 370 -6.15 12.57 -30.89
CA LEU A 370 -7.58 12.82 -31.06
C LEU A 370 -8.08 13.93 -30.15
N TYR A 371 -7.59 13.98 -28.91
CA TYR A 371 -7.85 15.01 -27.91
C TYR A 371 -6.64 15.16 -27.00
N GLY A 372 -6.57 16.26 -26.26
CA GLY A 372 -5.46 16.56 -25.37
C GLY A 372 -5.24 15.56 -24.23
N LYS A 373 -4.09 15.75 -23.56
CA LYS A 373 -3.61 14.95 -22.44
C LYS A 373 -4.59 14.94 -21.26
N ARG A 374 -4.83 13.76 -20.70
CA ARG A 374 -5.61 13.56 -19.47
C ARG A 374 -4.70 13.07 -18.35
N VAL A 375 -4.47 13.91 -17.35
CA VAL A 375 -3.65 13.56 -16.17
C VAL A 375 -4.47 12.69 -15.23
N ARG A 376 -3.85 11.65 -14.68
CA ARG A 376 -4.43 10.74 -13.68
C ARG A 376 -3.47 10.51 -12.54
N SER A 377 -4.01 10.31 -11.34
CA SER A 377 -3.26 9.81 -10.19
C SER A 377 -4.20 9.11 -9.21
N SER A 378 -3.64 8.51 -8.16
CA SER A 378 -4.38 8.29 -6.92
C SER A 378 -4.88 9.63 -6.36
N HIS A 379 -5.93 9.60 -5.55
CA HIS A 379 -6.53 10.80 -4.96
C HIS A 379 -5.47 11.67 -4.26
N ILE A 380 -5.50 13.00 -4.40
CA ILE A 380 -4.42 13.89 -3.89
C ILE A 380 -4.24 13.80 -2.36
N ALA A 381 -5.31 13.56 -1.61
CA ALA A 381 -5.25 13.28 -0.19
C ALA A 381 -4.85 11.83 0.10
N THR A 382 -4.19 11.60 1.23
CA THR A 382 -3.73 10.26 1.64
C THR A 382 -4.72 9.61 2.61
N ARG A 383 -5.16 8.39 2.27
CA ARG A 383 -5.96 7.56 3.20
C ARG A 383 -5.11 6.97 4.34
N ASP A 384 -3.81 6.79 4.10
CA ASP A 384 -2.90 6.16 5.07
C ASP A 384 -2.47 7.18 6.15
N GLY A 385 -2.58 8.48 5.84
CA GLY A 385 -2.23 9.59 6.72
C GLY A 385 -3.39 10.22 7.49
N LEU A 386 -4.60 9.65 7.49
CA LEU A 386 -5.76 10.24 8.18
C LEU A 386 -5.57 10.39 9.70
N LYS A 387 -4.61 9.65 10.28
CA LYS A 387 -4.21 9.74 11.70
C LYS A 387 -2.94 10.57 11.92
N PHE A 388 -2.31 11.09 10.86
CA PHE A 388 -1.13 11.95 10.99
C PHE A 388 -1.53 13.34 11.50
N PRO A 389 -0.58 14.13 12.04
CA PRO A 389 -0.79 15.55 12.30
C PRO A 389 -1.40 16.27 11.08
N GLU A 390 -2.28 17.24 11.31
CA GLU A 390 -2.96 17.95 10.22
C GLU A 390 -1.94 18.60 9.27
N ALA A 391 -0.86 19.17 9.79
CA ALA A 391 0.22 19.75 8.98
C ALA A 391 0.82 18.75 7.98
N VAL A 392 0.95 17.47 8.37
CA VAL A 392 1.40 16.40 7.47
C VAL A 392 0.32 16.06 6.45
N GLN A 393 -0.95 15.97 6.87
CA GLN A 393 -2.06 15.72 5.94
C GLN A 393 -2.16 16.82 4.88
N GLN A 394 -2.06 18.09 5.29
CA GLN A 394 -2.03 19.25 4.40
C GLN A 394 -0.81 19.19 3.47
N ARG A 395 0.39 18.90 3.99
CA ARG A 395 1.59 18.74 3.17
C ARG A 395 1.41 17.72 2.05
N HIS A 396 0.79 16.57 2.33
CA HIS A 396 0.47 15.59 1.30
C HIS A 396 -0.48 16.17 0.24
N CYS A 397 -1.60 16.75 0.66
CA CYS A 397 -2.62 17.23 -0.28
C CYS A 397 -2.11 18.38 -1.14
N ASP A 398 -1.43 19.36 -0.53
CA ASP A 398 -1.00 20.59 -1.19
C ASP A 398 0.14 20.30 -2.17
N SER A 399 1.14 19.50 -1.77
CA SER A 399 2.20 19.07 -2.69
C SER A 399 1.66 18.20 -3.82
N ASN A 400 0.71 17.31 -3.54
CA ASN A 400 0.12 16.47 -4.59
C ASN A 400 -0.70 17.30 -5.57
N LEU A 401 -1.53 18.23 -5.08
CA LEU A 401 -2.31 19.14 -5.92
C LEU A 401 -1.40 19.97 -6.83
N ALA A 402 -0.34 20.55 -6.27
CA ALA A 402 0.62 21.33 -7.04
C ALA A 402 1.26 20.49 -8.16
N LYS A 403 1.63 19.23 -7.85
CA LYS A 403 2.27 18.34 -8.81
C LYS A 403 1.32 17.83 -9.90
N VAL A 404 0.08 17.48 -9.58
CA VAL A 404 -0.89 17.00 -10.60
C VAL A 404 -1.41 18.11 -11.52
N MET A 405 -1.28 19.37 -11.08
CA MET A 405 -1.58 20.57 -11.86
C MET A 405 -0.34 21.16 -12.53
N GLU A 406 0.81 20.48 -12.45
CA GLU A 406 2.03 20.89 -13.14
C GLU A 406 1.81 20.86 -14.66
N GLY A 407 2.23 21.93 -15.34
CA GLY A 407 2.02 22.10 -16.77
C GLY A 407 0.66 22.64 -17.18
N ALA A 408 -0.26 22.88 -16.23
CA ALA A 408 -1.52 23.56 -16.52
C ALA A 408 -1.28 25.02 -16.92
N ASP A 409 -1.83 25.44 -18.06
CA ASP A 409 -1.80 26.82 -18.51
C ASP A 409 -2.50 27.74 -17.44
N PRO A 410 -1.86 28.84 -17.00
CA PRO A 410 -2.47 29.82 -16.09
C PRO A 410 -3.77 30.45 -16.57
N ASP A 411 -3.95 30.59 -17.88
CA ASP A 411 -5.07 31.33 -18.49
C ASP A 411 -6.21 30.41 -18.94
N LYS A 412 -6.04 29.09 -18.79
CA LYS A 412 -7.01 28.07 -19.18
C LYS A 412 -7.64 27.39 -17.96
N PRO A 413 -8.86 26.84 -18.10
CA PRO A 413 -9.52 26.17 -17.00
C PRO A 413 -8.81 24.87 -16.62
N ARG A 414 -8.91 24.51 -15.33
CA ARG A 414 -8.26 23.33 -14.76
C ARG A 414 -9.30 22.45 -14.08
N LEU A 415 -9.57 21.28 -14.62
CA LEU A 415 -10.48 20.34 -14.00
C LEU A 415 -9.76 19.53 -12.93
N MET A 416 -10.35 19.46 -11.74
CA MET A 416 -10.06 18.49 -10.71
C MET A 416 -11.31 17.66 -10.45
N GLN A 417 -11.45 16.55 -11.16
CA GLN A 417 -12.58 15.64 -10.97
C GLN A 417 -12.18 14.49 -10.04
N THR A 418 -13.04 14.18 -9.06
CA THR A 418 -12.89 13.02 -8.17
C THR A 418 -14.03 12.04 -8.36
N LEU A 419 -13.70 10.75 -8.42
CA LEU A 419 -14.68 9.67 -8.55
C LEU A 419 -14.77 8.88 -7.24
N ILE A 420 -15.06 9.57 -6.13
CA ILE A 420 -15.15 8.99 -4.79
C ILE A 420 -16.58 9.11 -4.24
N SER A 421 -16.90 8.33 -3.22
CA SER A 421 -18.26 8.27 -2.68
C SER A 421 -18.26 8.65 -1.19
N PRO A 422 -18.32 9.96 -0.88
CA PRO A 422 -18.43 10.44 0.51
C PRO A 422 -19.71 9.89 1.15
N ILE A 423 -19.56 9.00 2.14
CA ILE A 423 -20.69 8.42 2.90
C ILE A 423 -20.52 8.82 4.36
N HIS A 424 -21.59 9.29 4.98
CA HIS A 424 -21.60 9.59 6.41
C HIS A 424 -21.78 8.31 7.25
N LEU A 425 -21.29 8.32 8.49
CA LEU A 425 -21.36 7.16 9.38
C LEU A 425 -22.79 6.64 9.59
N VAL A 426 -23.78 7.55 9.65
CA VAL A 426 -25.19 7.20 9.87
C VAL A 426 -25.82 6.47 8.67
N ASP A 427 -25.23 6.63 7.49
CA ASP A 427 -25.72 6.07 6.23
C ASP A 427 -24.84 4.91 5.73
N TYR A 428 -23.81 4.54 6.50
CA TYR A 428 -22.87 3.50 6.12
C TYR A 428 -23.37 2.10 6.47
N VAL A 429 -23.62 1.31 5.42
CA VAL A 429 -23.88 -0.13 5.53
C VAL A 429 -22.72 -0.88 4.86
N PRO A 430 -21.91 -1.67 5.60
CA PRO A 430 -20.88 -2.53 5.01
C PRO A 430 -21.47 -3.39 3.88
N SER A 431 -20.85 -3.34 2.71
CA SER A 431 -21.33 -4.04 1.51
C SER A 431 -20.16 -4.58 0.69
N ALA A 432 -20.46 -5.39 -0.34
CA ALA A 432 -19.44 -5.92 -1.25
C ALA A 432 -18.60 -4.82 -1.93
N VAL A 433 -19.18 -3.64 -2.19
CA VAL A 433 -18.48 -2.49 -2.80
C VAL A 433 -17.39 -1.91 -1.90
N THR A 434 -17.60 -2.00 -0.59
CA THR A 434 -16.60 -1.59 0.41
C THR A 434 -15.84 -2.78 0.94
N ASP A 435 -15.77 -3.92 0.22
CA ASP A 435 -15.15 -5.17 0.67
C ASP A 435 -15.65 -5.64 2.06
N TRP A 436 -16.87 -5.29 2.46
CA TRP A 436 -17.39 -5.49 3.81
C TRP A 436 -16.51 -4.89 4.91
N LEU A 437 -15.83 -3.77 4.62
CA LEU A 437 -15.06 -3.00 5.58
C LEU A 437 -15.94 -2.68 6.80
N PRO A 438 -15.50 -3.01 8.02
CA PRO A 438 -16.24 -2.66 9.22
C PRO A 438 -16.07 -1.16 9.58
N GLU A 439 -15.06 -0.51 9.01
CA GLU A 439 -14.73 0.90 9.22
C GLU A 439 -15.27 1.75 8.07
N LEU A 440 -15.65 3.00 8.37
CA LEU A 440 -16.13 3.95 7.38
C LEU A 440 -15.08 4.13 6.27
N PRO A 441 -15.46 4.10 4.97
CA PRO A 441 -14.55 4.39 3.88
C PRO A 441 -13.90 5.77 4.03
N PRO A 442 -12.65 5.95 3.59
CA PRO A 442 -11.92 7.20 3.77
C PRO A 442 -12.49 8.34 2.91
N ASP A 443 -13.35 8.05 1.95
CA ASP A 443 -13.86 8.94 0.91
C ASP A 443 -14.35 10.30 1.43
N LEU A 444 -15.08 10.35 2.56
CA LEU A 444 -15.57 11.62 3.11
C LEU A 444 -14.42 12.54 3.58
N GLU A 445 -13.43 11.98 4.28
CA GLU A 445 -12.28 12.76 4.75
C GLU A 445 -11.37 13.14 3.58
N LEU A 446 -11.19 12.24 2.60
CA LEU A 446 -10.46 12.55 1.37
C LEU A 446 -11.11 13.72 0.61
N TYR A 447 -12.44 13.72 0.48
CA TYR A 447 -13.20 14.79 -0.15
C TYR A 447 -12.96 16.15 0.53
N LYS A 448 -13.08 16.20 1.86
CA LYS A 448 -12.84 17.44 2.64
C LYS A 448 -11.41 17.94 2.50
N LEU A 449 -10.42 17.04 2.59
CA LEU A 449 -9.00 17.39 2.47
C LEU A 449 -8.67 17.94 1.08
N ALA A 450 -9.24 17.37 0.02
CA ALA A 450 -9.07 17.85 -1.35
C ALA A 450 -9.70 19.24 -1.57
N ARG A 451 -10.92 19.47 -1.07
CA ARG A 451 -11.58 20.79 -1.12
C ARG A 451 -10.73 21.85 -0.43
N ALA A 452 -10.30 21.57 0.80
CA ALA A 452 -9.47 22.49 1.56
C ALA A 452 -8.11 22.78 0.89
N ALA A 453 -7.50 21.80 0.20
CA ALA A 453 -6.25 22.00 -0.54
C ALA A 453 -6.43 22.95 -1.74
N VAL A 454 -7.56 22.85 -2.45
CA VAL A 454 -7.86 23.76 -3.56
C VAL A 454 -8.15 25.17 -3.04
N GLU A 455 -8.87 25.33 -1.92
CA GLU A 455 -9.10 26.62 -1.27
C GLU A 455 -7.79 27.31 -0.85
N ARG A 456 -6.79 26.55 -0.40
CA ARG A 456 -5.44 27.06 -0.09
C ARG A 456 -4.58 27.34 -1.32
N SER A 457 -4.97 26.85 -2.50
CA SER A 457 -4.18 27.01 -3.72
C SER A 457 -4.24 28.45 -4.22
N LYS A 458 -3.09 28.98 -4.67
CA LYS A 458 -3.02 30.26 -5.37
C LYS A 458 -3.84 30.30 -6.68
N HIS A 459 -4.26 29.13 -7.17
CA HIS A 459 -5.05 28.97 -8.38
C HIS A 459 -6.51 28.60 -8.11
N TYR A 460 -7.00 28.77 -6.88
CA TYR A 460 -8.37 28.41 -6.46
C TYR A 460 -9.43 28.78 -7.50
N ALA A 461 -9.45 30.03 -7.97
CA ALA A 461 -10.46 30.53 -8.92
C ALA A 461 -10.43 29.85 -10.31
N ALA A 462 -9.32 29.21 -10.69
CA ALA A 462 -9.16 28.54 -11.98
C ALA A 462 -9.39 27.02 -11.92
N ILE A 463 -9.50 26.44 -10.72
CA ILE A 463 -9.66 24.99 -10.52
C ILE A 463 -11.15 24.68 -10.38
N TRP A 464 -11.70 23.98 -11.36
CA TRP A 464 -13.07 23.46 -11.35
C TRP A 464 -13.08 22.13 -10.63
N GLN A 465 -13.73 22.06 -9.47
CA GLN A 465 -13.76 20.86 -8.65
C GLN A 465 -15.09 20.15 -8.78
N HIS A 466 -15.10 18.90 -9.23
CA HIS A 466 -16.32 18.10 -9.27
C HIS A 466 -16.10 16.72 -8.64
N ASN A 467 -17.12 16.19 -7.97
CA ASN A 467 -17.11 14.82 -7.49
C ASN A 467 -18.32 14.03 -8.00
N HIS A 468 -18.05 12.88 -8.61
CA HIS A 468 -19.09 11.90 -8.95
C HIS A 468 -19.03 10.67 -8.02
N PRO A 469 -20.09 10.41 -7.25
CA PRO A 469 -20.22 9.21 -6.42
C PRO A 469 -20.49 7.99 -7.30
N TYR A 470 -19.43 7.45 -7.88
CA TYR A 470 -19.52 6.39 -8.87
C TYR A 470 -19.38 5.00 -8.22
N ASN A 471 -20.39 4.57 -7.43
CA ASN A 471 -20.54 3.22 -6.86
C ASN A 471 -21.99 2.93 -6.37
N ILE A 472 -22.25 1.86 -5.60
CA ILE A 472 -23.59 1.58 -5.04
C ILE A 472 -24.13 2.74 -4.18
N ALA A 473 -23.27 3.58 -3.62
CA ALA A 473 -23.68 4.76 -2.89
C ALA A 473 -24.45 5.74 -3.78
N LYS A 474 -24.30 5.69 -5.12
CA LYS A 474 -25.13 6.47 -6.06
C LYS A 474 -26.63 6.25 -5.87
N ARG A 475 -27.04 5.10 -5.33
CA ARG A 475 -28.44 4.84 -4.98
C ARG A 475 -28.97 5.79 -3.90
N TYR A 476 -28.08 6.40 -3.12
CA TYR A 476 -28.39 7.31 -2.01
C TYR A 476 -27.81 8.72 -2.21
N TYR A 477 -26.64 8.81 -2.83
CA TYR A 477 -25.88 10.03 -3.11
C TYR A 477 -25.45 9.98 -4.57
N TYR A 478 -26.28 10.47 -5.49
CA TYR A 478 -25.90 10.65 -6.90
C TYR A 478 -25.63 12.12 -7.19
N THR A 479 -25.12 12.45 -8.38
CA THR A 479 -24.91 13.85 -8.77
C THR A 479 -26.27 14.51 -9.05
N GLU A 480 -26.82 15.25 -8.10
CA GLU A 480 -28.14 15.89 -8.26
C GLU A 480 -28.17 16.95 -9.37
N ALA A 481 -29.35 17.20 -9.93
CA ALA A 481 -29.52 18.20 -11.00
C ALA A 481 -29.15 19.62 -10.56
N GLU A 482 -29.32 19.93 -9.27
CA GLU A 482 -29.00 21.22 -8.66
C GLU A 482 -27.57 21.27 -8.05
N ASN A 483 -26.72 20.29 -8.38
CA ASN A 483 -25.36 20.23 -7.87
C ASN A 483 -24.58 21.52 -8.21
N ILE A 484 -24.09 22.21 -7.17
CA ILE A 484 -23.45 23.53 -7.30
C ILE A 484 -22.21 23.48 -8.20
N ASP A 485 -21.42 22.41 -8.11
CA ASP A 485 -20.20 22.26 -8.92
C ASP A 485 -20.56 22.07 -10.41
N SER A 486 -21.57 21.26 -10.72
CA SER A 486 -22.10 21.09 -12.09
C SER A 486 -22.59 22.41 -12.68
N LEU A 487 -23.41 23.16 -11.92
CA LEU A 487 -23.93 24.45 -12.36
C LEU A 487 -22.82 25.48 -12.56
N THR A 488 -21.77 25.43 -11.73
CA THR A 488 -20.59 26.29 -11.89
C THR A 488 -19.82 25.94 -13.16
N ILE A 489 -19.58 24.66 -13.46
CA ILE A 489 -18.94 24.24 -14.70
C ILE A 489 -19.73 24.72 -15.91
N LEU A 490 -21.05 24.50 -15.95
CA LEU A 490 -21.92 24.99 -17.02
C LEU A 490 -21.80 26.50 -17.20
N ALA A 491 -21.96 27.27 -16.12
CA ALA A 491 -21.94 28.73 -16.16
C ALA A 491 -20.59 29.30 -16.61
N VAL A 492 -19.47 28.68 -16.22
CA VAL A 492 -18.13 29.13 -16.62
C VAL A 492 -17.78 28.67 -18.03
N ALA A 493 -18.07 27.42 -18.39
CA ALA A 493 -17.78 26.88 -19.72
C ALA A 493 -18.61 27.56 -20.83
N GLN A 494 -19.83 28.01 -20.53
CA GLN A 494 -20.66 28.78 -21.47
C GLN A 494 -19.95 30.04 -22.00
N LYS A 495 -19.01 30.62 -21.23
CA LYS A 495 -18.23 31.80 -21.64
C LYS A 495 -17.30 31.51 -22.82
N TYR A 496 -16.92 30.25 -23.03
CA TYR A 496 -15.99 29.82 -24.08
C TYR A 496 -16.67 29.41 -25.38
N VAL A 497 -18.01 29.30 -25.40
CA VAL A 497 -18.77 28.76 -26.55
C VAL A 497 -18.52 29.53 -27.83
N LYS A 498 -18.42 30.87 -27.76
CA LYS A 498 -18.20 31.71 -28.95
C LYS A 498 -16.89 31.40 -29.67
N ASP A 499 -15.87 31.02 -28.90
CA ASP A 499 -14.50 30.82 -29.38
C ASP A 499 -14.13 29.34 -29.56
N THR A 500 -15.05 28.43 -29.18
CA THR A 500 -14.78 26.99 -29.09
C THR A 500 -15.83 26.18 -29.87
N PRO A 501 -15.58 25.86 -31.15
CA PRO A 501 -16.50 25.09 -31.98
C PRO A 501 -16.86 23.73 -31.36
N GLY A 502 -18.15 23.37 -31.40
CA GLY A 502 -18.66 22.11 -30.85
C GLY A 502 -18.85 22.10 -29.33
N LEU A 503 -18.46 23.16 -28.61
CA LEU A 503 -18.63 23.21 -27.15
C LEU A 503 -20.10 23.29 -26.73
N GLN A 504 -20.94 24.05 -27.44
CA GLN A 504 -22.36 24.17 -27.08
C GLN A 504 -23.07 22.81 -27.06
N GLU A 505 -22.77 21.94 -28.04
CA GLU A 505 -23.36 20.59 -28.10
C GLU A 505 -23.01 19.77 -26.83
N LEU A 506 -21.77 19.86 -26.35
CA LEU A 506 -21.33 19.18 -25.14
C LEU A 506 -21.99 19.75 -23.87
N LEU A 507 -22.21 21.07 -23.80
CA LEU A 507 -22.88 21.72 -22.69
C LEU A 507 -24.37 21.34 -22.65
N ASP A 508 -25.03 21.32 -23.81
CA ASP A 508 -26.42 20.91 -23.93
C ASP A 508 -26.59 19.44 -23.51
N ASP A 509 -25.69 18.56 -23.97
CA ASP A 509 -25.66 17.15 -23.57
C ASP A 509 -25.47 17.02 -22.05
N TYR A 510 -24.49 17.72 -21.47
CA TYR A 510 -24.24 17.67 -20.03
C TYR A 510 -25.46 18.14 -19.23
N GLN A 511 -26.10 19.23 -19.64
CA GLN A 511 -27.30 19.73 -19.00
C GLN A 511 -28.48 18.75 -19.13
N ASN A 512 -28.63 18.07 -20.27
CA ASN A 512 -29.65 17.05 -20.47
C ASN A 512 -29.41 15.82 -19.59
N VAL A 513 -28.17 15.33 -19.48
CA VAL A 513 -27.83 14.21 -18.59
C VAL A 513 -28.04 14.60 -17.13
N LEU A 514 -27.62 15.80 -16.74
CA LEU A 514 -27.76 16.33 -15.39
C LEU A 514 -29.24 16.44 -14.98
N GLY A 515 -30.10 16.94 -15.88
CA GLY A 515 -31.54 17.06 -15.71
C GLY A 515 -32.35 15.77 -15.91
N SER A 516 -31.70 14.63 -16.21
CA SER A 516 -32.38 13.35 -16.33
C SER A 516 -33.00 12.89 -15.00
N SER A 517 -34.06 12.09 -15.08
CA SER A 517 -34.86 11.69 -13.91
C SER A 517 -34.03 10.98 -12.82
N MET A 518 -34.42 11.11 -11.55
CA MET A 518 -33.79 10.40 -10.43
C MET A 518 -33.68 8.88 -10.66
N GLY A 519 -34.66 8.28 -11.35
CA GLY A 519 -34.66 6.86 -11.67
C GLY A 519 -33.46 6.43 -12.50
N SER A 520 -33.02 7.27 -13.45
CA SER A 520 -31.88 7.00 -14.34
C SER A 520 -30.51 7.20 -13.70
N ALA A 521 -30.44 7.71 -12.46
CA ALA A 521 -29.21 7.80 -11.67
C ALA A 521 -29.03 6.63 -10.69
N THR A 522 -30.11 5.89 -10.39
CA THR A 522 -30.18 4.97 -9.24
C THR A 522 -30.43 3.53 -9.65
N PHE A 523 -31.69 3.10 -9.70
CA PHE A 523 -32.10 1.73 -9.98
C PHE A 523 -32.23 1.42 -11.47
N TRP A 524 -32.44 2.44 -12.30
CA TRP A 524 -32.69 2.35 -13.73
C TRP A 524 -31.57 3.02 -14.54
N ASP A 525 -30.33 2.96 -14.04
CA ASP A 525 -29.14 3.51 -14.71
C ASP A 525 -28.69 2.59 -15.86
N TYR A 526 -29.54 2.49 -16.87
CA TYR A 526 -29.33 1.65 -18.05
C TYR A 526 -28.21 2.16 -18.96
N ASP A 527 -27.91 3.46 -18.90
CA ASP A 527 -26.97 4.10 -19.83
C ASP A 527 -25.65 4.51 -19.17
N GLY A 528 -25.60 4.63 -17.83
CA GLY A 528 -24.41 5.01 -17.08
C GLY A 528 -24.32 6.52 -16.86
N ARG A 529 -25.33 7.12 -16.22
CA ARG A 529 -25.45 8.58 -16.05
C ARG A 529 -24.18 9.22 -15.50
N GLU A 530 -23.60 8.66 -14.44
CA GLU A 530 -22.39 9.20 -13.82
C GLU A 530 -21.15 9.07 -14.74
N LEU A 531 -21.08 8.03 -15.59
CA LEU A 531 -20.05 7.93 -16.63
C LEU A 531 -20.21 9.05 -17.65
N PHE A 532 -21.42 9.28 -18.16
CA PHE A 532 -21.70 10.35 -19.09
C PHE A 532 -21.35 11.73 -18.51
N LEU A 533 -21.79 12.04 -17.29
CA LEU A 533 -21.45 13.31 -16.63
C LEU A 533 -19.93 13.48 -16.52
N SER A 534 -19.25 12.46 -15.99
CA SER A 534 -17.80 12.53 -15.79
C SER A 534 -17.02 12.69 -17.11
N SER A 535 -17.41 11.95 -18.17
CA SER A 535 -16.80 12.04 -19.49
C SER A 535 -17.09 13.37 -20.18
N LEU A 536 -18.31 13.90 -20.08
CA LEU A 536 -18.68 15.17 -20.69
C LEU A 536 -17.89 16.34 -20.06
N GLU A 537 -17.64 16.33 -18.75
CA GLU A 537 -16.77 17.32 -18.10
C GLU A 537 -15.35 17.31 -18.67
N HIS A 538 -14.79 16.11 -18.87
CA HIS A 538 -13.50 15.96 -19.53
C HIS A 538 -13.53 16.48 -20.97
N LEU A 539 -14.54 16.11 -21.77
CA LEU A 539 -14.67 16.56 -23.15
C LEU A 539 -14.85 18.09 -23.26
N ILE A 540 -15.63 18.70 -22.36
CA ILE A 540 -15.80 20.17 -22.26
C ILE A 540 -14.44 20.83 -22.08
N VAL A 541 -13.68 20.38 -21.07
CA VAL A 541 -12.38 20.98 -20.73
C VAL A 541 -11.35 20.74 -21.83
N LEU A 542 -11.33 19.53 -22.40
CA LEU A 542 -10.42 19.19 -23.51
C LEU A 542 -10.73 20.02 -24.77
N THR A 543 -12.00 20.28 -25.06
CA THR A 543 -12.41 21.07 -26.24
C THR A 543 -12.03 22.55 -26.06
N ILE A 544 -12.09 23.09 -24.83
CA ILE A 544 -11.58 24.43 -24.49
C ILE A 544 -10.04 24.54 -24.57
N GLY A 545 -9.35 23.38 -24.53
CA GLY A 545 -7.89 23.30 -24.41
C GLY A 545 -7.42 23.53 -22.97
N GLY A 546 -8.23 23.18 -21.98
CA GLY A 546 -7.88 23.25 -20.56
C GLY A 546 -7.09 22.06 -20.04
N HIS A 547 -6.71 22.12 -18.76
CA HIS A 547 -6.00 21.03 -18.08
C HIS A 547 -7.01 20.03 -17.50
N SER A 548 -6.93 18.79 -17.96
CA SER A 548 -7.84 17.73 -17.51
C SER A 548 -7.13 16.81 -16.51
N TYR A 549 -7.45 16.93 -15.23
CA TYR A 549 -7.00 16.01 -14.18
C TYR A 549 -8.18 15.30 -13.50
N ALA A 550 -8.02 14.01 -13.23
CA ALA A 550 -8.94 13.31 -12.34
C ALA A 550 -8.31 12.17 -11.54
N SER A 551 -9.04 11.74 -10.52
CA SER A 551 -8.67 10.59 -9.69
C SER A 551 -9.90 9.86 -9.16
N CYS A 552 -9.74 8.56 -8.90
CA CYS A 552 -10.51 7.86 -7.87
C CYS A 552 -9.58 7.64 -6.66
N VAL A 553 -10.02 6.92 -5.62
CA VAL A 553 -9.17 6.66 -4.43
C VAL A 553 -7.77 6.16 -4.83
N SER A 554 -7.71 5.15 -5.71
CA SER A 554 -6.50 4.49 -6.19
C SER A 554 -5.98 5.01 -7.55
N GLY A 555 -6.80 5.78 -8.28
CA GLY A 555 -6.52 6.22 -9.65
C GLY A 555 -6.50 5.12 -10.71
N LYS A 556 -6.92 3.88 -10.42
CA LYS A 556 -6.82 2.73 -11.35
C LYS A 556 -8.12 1.96 -11.59
N ASP A 557 -9.17 2.22 -10.80
CA ASP A 557 -10.44 1.49 -10.87
C ASP A 557 -11.51 2.33 -11.60
N ARG A 558 -12.29 3.11 -10.86
CA ARG A 558 -13.30 4.04 -11.42
C ARG A 558 -12.71 5.00 -12.46
N ARG A 559 -11.49 5.48 -12.24
CA ARG A 559 -10.77 6.33 -13.20
C ARG A 559 -10.46 5.58 -14.50
N ALA A 560 -10.15 4.29 -14.46
CA ALA A 560 -9.95 3.51 -15.68
C ALA A 560 -11.24 3.39 -16.50
N LEU A 561 -12.38 3.17 -15.83
CA LEU A 561 -13.67 3.08 -16.50
C LEU A 561 -14.10 4.41 -17.13
N GLU A 562 -13.88 5.53 -16.46
CA GLU A 562 -14.09 6.84 -17.06
C GLU A 562 -13.19 7.05 -18.28
N LEU A 563 -11.90 6.68 -18.22
CA LEU A 563 -10.98 6.84 -19.36
C LEU A 563 -11.46 6.03 -20.56
N ILE A 564 -11.87 4.78 -20.34
CA ILE A 564 -12.44 3.90 -21.38
C ILE A 564 -13.74 4.50 -21.93
N HIS A 565 -14.60 5.02 -21.07
CA HIS A 565 -15.87 5.63 -21.49
C HIS A 565 -15.64 6.88 -22.35
N THR A 566 -14.77 7.78 -21.91
CA THR A 566 -14.40 9.00 -22.64
C THR A 566 -13.71 8.67 -23.96
N ASP A 567 -12.82 7.68 -23.98
CA ASP A 567 -12.21 7.16 -25.22
C ASP A 567 -13.28 6.64 -26.18
N ALA A 568 -14.22 5.82 -25.70
CA ALA A 568 -15.31 5.29 -26.50
C ALA A 568 -16.17 6.42 -27.10
N MET A 569 -16.44 7.49 -26.34
CA MET A 569 -17.17 8.66 -26.85
C MET A 569 -16.41 9.36 -27.98
N ILE A 570 -15.09 9.51 -27.83
CA ILE A 570 -14.21 10.12 -28.84
C ILE A 570 -14.19 9.27 -30.12
N LEU A 571 -14.02 7.95 -29.99
CA LEU A 571 -14.02 7.03 -31.12
C LEU A 571 -15.38 6.94 -31.80
N TYR A 572 -16.47 6.98 -31.03
CA TYR A 572 -17.83 7.03 -31.56
C TYR A 572 -18.02 8.29 -32.42
N LYS A 573 -17.62 9.47 -31.94
CA LYS A 573 -17.69 10.70 -32.73
C LYS A 573 -16.83 10.66 -33.97
N LEU A 574 -15.63 10.11 -33.87
CA LEU A 574 -14.73 9.95 -35.00
C LEU A 574 -15.35 9.07 -36.10
N LYS A 575 -16.06 8.00 -35.72
CA LYS A 575 -16.64 7.01 -36.64
C LYS A 575 -18.02 7.38 -37.18
N TYR A 576 -18.85 8.02 -36.37
CA TYR A 576 -20.26 8.30 -36.68
C TYR A 576 -20.57 9.79 -36.87
N GLY A 577 -19.60 10.68 -36.65
CA GLY A 577 -19.73 12.12 -36.87
C GLY A 577 -20.49 12.89 -35.80
N CYS A 578 -21.03 12.21 -34.77
CA CYS A 578 -21.77 12.82 -33.66
C CYS A 578 -21.37 12.20 -32.32
N TRP A 579 -21.59 12.91 -31.21
CA TRP A 579 -21.39 12.33 -29.88
C TRP A 579 -22.48 11.28 -29.56
N PRO A 580 -22.13 10.18 -28.87
CA PRO A 580 -23.15 9.28 -28.34
C PRO A 580 -23.95 10.02 -27.27
N LYS A 581 -25.26 9.82 -27.24
CA LYS A 581 -26.17 10.52 -26.33
C LYS A 581 -26.65 9.59 -25.22
N PHE A 582 -26.90 10.15 -24.04
CA PHE A 582 -27.64 9.48 -22.97
C PHE A 582 -29.12 9.34 -23.38
N GLY A 583 -29.73 8.17 -23.19
CA GLY A 583 -31.08 7.89 -23.70
C GLY A 583 -31.15 7.73 -25.22
N ALA A 584 -30.04 7.34 -25.87
CA ALA A 584 -29.99 7.12 -27.31
C ALA A 584 -30.90 5.97 -27.79
N SER A 585 -31.11 5.89 -29.10
CA SER A 585 -31.80 4.75 -29.71
C SER A 585 -31.06 3.45 -29.43
N LYS A 586 -31.77 2.31 -29.48
CA LYS A 586 -31.16 0.98 -29.23
C LYS A 586 -29.98 0.70 -30.16
N ASP A 587 -30.05 1.13 -31.42
CA ASP A 587 -29.01 0.89 -32.42
C ASP A 587 -27.77 1.76 -32.17
N ASP A 588 -27.97 3.03 -31.82
CA ASP A 588 -26.87 3.94 -31.48
C ASP A 588 -26.19 3.52 -30.16
N ARG A 589 -26.99 3.09 -29.17
CA ARG A 589 -26.47 2.53 -27.92
C ARG A 589 -25.65 1.28 -28.17
N ALA A 590 -26.14 0.35 -28.99
CA ALA A 590 -25.40 -0.87 -29.32
C ALA A 590 -24.05 -0.58 -30.00
N ARG A 591 -23.99 0.44 -30.87
CA ARG A 591 -22.73 0.91 -31.47
C ARG A 591 -21.77 1.44 -30.41
N PHE A 592 -22.24 2.30 -29.50
CA PHE A 592 -21.42 2.83 -28.41
C PHE A 592 -20.91 1.73 -27.46
N VAL A 593 -21.78 0.79 -27.09
CA VAL A 593 -21.43 -0.38 -26.27
C VAL A 593 -20.30 -1.18 -26.92
N ASN A 594 -20.34 -1.40 -28.24
CA ASN A 594 -19.27 -2.10 -28.94
C ASN A 594 -17.92 -1.37 -28.85
N GLU A 595 -17.90 -0.04 -29.04
CA GLU A 595 -16.67 0.75 -28.90
C GLU A 595 -16.10 0.68 -27.47
N PHE A 596 -16.97 0.75 -26.46
CA PHE A 596 -16.57 0.59 -25.07
C PHE A 596 -15.99 -0.81 -24.82
N VAL A 597 -16.68 -1.86 -25.28
CA VAL A 597 -16.30 -3.26 -25.05
C VAL A 597 -14.94 -3.54 -25.68
N ASP A 598 -14.69 -3.08 -26.91
CA ASP A 598 -13.40 -3.29 -27.59
C ASP A 598 -12.23 -2.63 -26.83
N LEU A 599 -12.45 -1.44 -26.25
CA LEU A 599 -11.45 -0.79 -25.38
C LEU A 599 -11.27 -1.51 -24.04
N TYR A 600 -12.35 -1.99 -23.42
CA TYR A 600 -12.29 -2.72 -22.14
C TYR A 600 -11.51 -4.04 -22.31
N ILE A 601 -11.83 -4.83 -23.34
CA ILE A 601 -11.19 -6.13 -23.59
C ILE A 601 -9.78 -6.01 -24.18
N SER A 602 -9.36 -4.83 -24.65
CA SER A 602 -7.94 -4.55 -24.92
C SER A 602 -7.08 -4.72 -23.66
N ARG A 603 -7.70 -4.58 -22.48
CA ARG A 603 -7.10 -4.65 -21.15
C ARG A 603 -6.00 -3.61 -20.91
N HIS A 604 -5.95 -2.54 -21.70
CA HIS A 604 -4.96 -1.47 -21.52
C HIS A 604 -4.95 -0.95 -20.07
N GLN A 605 -6.13 -0.56 -19.57
CA GLN A 605 -6.28 -0.05 -18.21
C GLN A 605 -6.08 -1.14 -17.12
N HIS A 606 -6.38 -2.41 -17.41
CA HIS A 606 -6.13 -3.51 -16.48
C HIS A 606 -4.63 -3.74 -16.29
N VAL A 607 -3.84 -3.75 -17.37
CA VAL A 607 -2.38 -3.87 -17.27
C VAL A 607 -1.80 -2.66 -16.53
N LEU A 608 -2.31 -1.47 -16.79
CA LEU A 608 -1.97 -0.24 -16.08
C LEU A 608 -2.24 -0.35 -14.56
N ALA A 609 -3.35 -0.97 -14.17
CA ALA A 609 -3.67 -1.28 -12.78
C ALA A 609 -2.67 -2.31 -12.19
N GLY A 610 -2.29 -3.33 -12.96
CA GLY A 610 -1.29 -4.33 -12.57
C GLY A 610 0.12 -3.77 -12.39
N GLN A 611 0.49 -2.70 -13.10
CA GLN A 611 1.75 -1.98 -12.83
C GLN A 611 1.81 -1.33 -11.45
N ASN A 612 0.71 -1.29 -10.69
CA ASN A 612 0.71 -0.85 -9.29
C ASN A 612 0.88 -2.03 -8.30
N ALA A 613 0.66 -3.26 -8.77
CA ALA A 613 0.87 -4.51 -8.04
C ALA A 613 0.86 -5.67 -9.07
N HIS A 614 2.02 -6.11 -9.54
CA HIS A 614 2.09 -7.09 -10.63
C HIS A 614 1.26 -8.35 -10.33
N GLY A 615 0.48 -8.80 -11.31
CA GLY A 615 -0.47 -9.89 -11.14
C GLY A 615 -1.86 -9.47 -10.68
N SER A 616 -2.08 -8.17 -10.48
CA SER A 616 -3.38 -7.57 -10.16
C SER A 616 -3.94 -6.79 -11.35
N GLU A 617 -3.80 -7.35 -12.56
CA GLU A 617 -4.27 -6.77 -13.82
C GLU A 617 -5.79 -6.88 -13.95
N GLY A 618 -6.52 -6.10 -13.16
CA GLY A 618 -7.98 -6.10 -13.08
C GLY A 618 -8.56 -4.72 -12.82
N VAL A 619 -9.88 -4.60 -12.95
CA VAL A 619 -10.65 -3.42 -12.53
C VAL A 619 -11.56 -3.83 -11.38
N LYS A 620 -11.58 -3.07 -10.30
CA LYS A 620 -12.41 -3.38 -9.13
C LYS A 620 -13.90 -3.24 -9.44
N THR A 621 -14.71 -4.20 -9.00
CA THR A 621 -16.19 -4.25 -9.03
C THR A 621 -16.83 -3.67 -10.30
N PRO A 622 -16.45 -4.12 -11.51
CA PRO A 622 -16.91 -3.51 -12.76
C PRO A 622 -18.44 -3.60 -12.93
N GLU A 623 -19.08 -4.70 -12.51
CA GLU A 623 -20.54 -4.87 -12.55
C GLU A 623 -21.32 -3.83 -11.72
N MET A 624 -20.66 -3.20 -10.74
CA MET A 624 -21.29 -2.19 -9.89
C MET A 624 -21.18 -0.78 -10.48
N TYR A 625 -20.32 -0.61 -11.48
CA TYR A 625 -20.00 0.67 -12.10
C TYR A 625 -20.57 0.75 -13.51
N LEU A 626 -20.44 -0.34 -14.25
CA LEU A 626 -20.88 -0.43 -15.64
C LEU A 626 -22.41 -0.58 -15.72
N PRO A 627 -23.03 0.04 -16.73
CA PRO A 627 -24.35 -0.33 -17.20
C PRO A 627 -24.45 -1.81 -17.53
N GLN A 628 -25.64 -2.39 -17.30
CA GLN A 628 -25.87 -3.82 -17.47
C GLN A 628 -25.61 -4.31 -18.90
N ASP A 629 -26.00 -3.52 -19.91
CA ASP A 629 -25.83 -3.87 -21.32
C ASP A 629 -24.34 -3.93 -21.73
N ILE A 630 -23.50 -3.04 -21.19
CA ILE A 630 -22.05 -3.09 -21.34
C ILE A 630 -21.48 -4.34 -20.65
N ALA A 631 -21.91 -4.61 -19.41
CA ALA A 631 -21.44 -5.78 -18.66
C ALA A 631 -21.78 -7.10 -19.38
N ASP A 632 -23.01 -7.23 -19.86
CA ASP A 632 -23.49 -8.39 -20.62
C ASP A 632 -22.74 -8.54 -21.94
N ALA A 633 -22.51 -7.43 -22.66
CA ALA A 633 -21.74 -7.46 -23.91
C ALA A 633 -20.30 -7.93 -23.70
N ILE A 634 -19.64 -7.53 -22.60
CA ILE A 634 -18.30 -8.03 -22.25
C ILE A 634 -18.34 -9.54 -21.99
N LYS A 635 -19.28 -10.02 -21.18
CA LYS A 635 -19.45 -11.46 -20.86
C LYS A 635 -19.70 -12.29 -22.12
N GLN A 636 -20.56 -11.79 -23.00
CA GLN A 636 -20.87 -12.43 -24.27
C GLN A 636 -19.66 -12.47 -25.21
N ARG A 637 -18.94 -11.34 -25.35
CA ARG A 637 -17.76 -11.21 -26.22
C ARG A 637 -16.61 -12.12 -25.79
N LEU A 638 -16.43 -12.31 -24.49
CA LEU A 638 -15.40 -13.19 -23.91
C LEU A 638 -15.88 -14.63 -23.71
N ASN A 639 -17.17 -14.91 -23.97
CA ASN A 639 -17.82 -16.20 -23.73
C ASN A 639 -17.54 -16.74 -22.31
N MET A 640 -17.61 -15.87 -21.31
CA MET A 640 -17.25 -16.19 -19.92
C MET A 640 -18.06 -15.34 -18.93
N GLU A 641 -19.04 -15.97 -18.27
CA GLU A 641 -19.95 -15.30 -17.34
C GLU A 641 -19.22 -14.63 -16.16
N LYS A 642 -18.19 -15.29 -15.61
CA LYS A 642 -17.42 -14.81 -14.45
C LYS A 642 -16.31 -13.82 -14.79
N THR A 643 -16.16 -13.37 -16.04
CA THR A 643 -15.02 -12.55 -16.45
C THR A 643 -14.88 -11.26 -15.62
N LEU A 644 -16.01 -10.61 -15.32
CA LEU A 644 -16.05 -9.39 -14.53
C LEU A 644 -15.77 -9.65 -13.03
N GLU A 645 -16.18 -10.81 -12.51
CA GLU A 645 -15.82 -11.26 -11.16
C GLU A 645 -14.31 -11.55 -11.04
N TYR A 646 -13.71 -12.13 -12.08
CA TYR A 646 -12.28 -12.40 -12.10
C TYR A 646 -11.45 -11.12 -12.25
N ASP A 647 -11.93 -10.14 -13.03
CA ASP A 647 -11.32 -8.80 -13.07
C ASP A 647 -11.32 -8.14 -11.68
N ASP A 648 -12.44 -8.22 -10.95
CA ASP A 648 -12.53 -7.72 -9.57
C ASP A 648 -11.59 -8.49 -8.62
N ARG A 649 -11.53 -9.81 -8.76
CA ARG A 649 -10.66 -10.67 -7.95
C ARG A 649 -9.19 -10.30 -8.13
N LEU A 650 -8.72 -10.15 -9.37
CA LEU A 650 -7.36 -9.71 -9.66
C LEU A 650 -7.09 -8.30 -9.13
N ALA A 651 -8.02 -7.35 -9.33
CA ALA A 651 -7.88 -5.99 -8.84
C ALA A 651 -7.73 -5.95 -7.31
N THR A 652 -8.48 -6.80 -6.62
CA THR A 652 -8.52 -6.93 -5.16
C THR A 652 -7.28 -7.62 -4.59
N ASP A 653 -6.61 -8.48 -5.36
CA ASP A 653 -5.33 -9.12 -5.00
C ASP A 653 -4.14 -8.15 -4.90
N ASN A 654 -4.36 -6.86 -5.19
CA ASN A 654 -3.32 -5.84 -5.04
C ASN A 654 -2.94 -5.63 -3.57
N GLU A 655 -3.87 -5.81 -2.62
CA GLU A 655 -3.58 -5.69 -1.19
C GLU A 655 -3.36 -7.09 -0.61
N VAL A 656 -2.22 -7.31 0.06
CA VAL A 656 -1.85 -8.63 0.63
C VAL A 656 -2.93 -9.17 1.57
N LYS A 657 -3.58 -8.28 2.34
CA LYS A 657 -4.67 -8.61 3.26
C LYS A 657 -5.94 -9.14 2.56
N ASN A 658 -6.10 -8.82 1.28
CA ASN A 658 -7.30 -9.12 0.51
C ASN A 658 -7.13 -10.38 -0.37
N ILE A 659 -5.90 -10.85 -0.58
CA ILE A 659 -5.60 -12.11 -1.29
C ILE A 659 -6.32 -13.28 -0.63
N SER A 660 -6.37 -13.32 0.70
CA SER A 660 -7.13 -14.34 1.44
C SER A 660 -7.93 -13.68 2.54
N LYS A 661 -9.22 -14.00 2.64
CA LYS A 661 -10.05 -13.57 3.78
C LYS A 661 -9.37 -14.00 5.09
N TYR A 662 -9.34 -13.13 6.10
CA TYR A 662 -8.58 -13.38 7.34
C TYR A 662 -8.87 -14.73 8.02
N LYS A 663 -10.13 -15.21 7.96
CA LYS A 663 -10.52 -16.53 8.46
C LYS A 663 -9.87 -17.67 7.65
N ALA A 664 -9.87 -17.56 6.32
CA ALA A 664 -9.24 -18.53 5.42
C ALA A 664 -7.71 -18.51 5.55
N LEU A 665 -7.11 -17.31 5.68
CA LEU A 665 -5.69 -17.16 5.97
C LEU A 665 -5.31 -17.91 7.26
N LYS A 666 -6.05 -17.68 8.36
CA LYS A 666 -5.80 -18.34 9.64
C LYS A 666 -5.85 -19.86 9.56
N SER A 667 -6.77 -20.44 8.78
CA SER A 667 -6.83 -21.89 8.60
C SER A 667 -5.64 -22.47 7.83
N LYS A 668 -4.89 -21.64 7.09
CA LYS A 668 -3.68 -22.05 6.36
C LYS A 668 -2.39 -21.82 7.16
N LEU A 669 -2.47 -21.21 8.34
CA LEU A 669 -1.30 -20.97 9.19
C LEU A 669 -0.92 -22.27 9.93
N VAL A 670 0.38 -22.56 9.93
CA VAL A 670 0.98 -23.64 10.71
C VAL A 670 1.28 -23.12 12.12
N PRO A 671 1.09 -23.93 13.18
CA PRO A 671 1.46 -23.53 14.54
C PRO A 671 2.89 -23.00 14.62
N GLU A 672 3.08 -21.90 15.36
CA GLU A 672 4.35 -21.18 15.43
C GLU A 672 5.51 -22.10 15.81
N GLY A 673 5.34 -22.94 16.85
CA GLY A 673 6.38 -23.89 17.28
C GLY A 673 6.79 -24.86 16.17
N THR A 674 5.82 -25.40 15.41
CA THR A 674 6.10 -26.32 14.30
C THR A 674 6.87 -25.61 13.18
N LEU A 675 6.47 -24.41 12.79
CA LEU A 675 7.19 -23.67 11.76
C LEU A 675 8.61 -23.32 12.22
N LEU A 676 8.76 -22.82 13.44
CA LEU A 676 10.06 -22.44 13.97
C LEU A 676 11.00 -23.64 14.07
N CYS A 677 10.52 -24.82 14.50
CA CYS A 677 11.32 -26.04 14.52
C CYS A 677 11.85 -26.37 13.12
N LYS A 678 10.99 -26.34 12.10
CA LYS A 678 11.36 -26.59 10.71
C LYS A 678 12.42 -25.61 10.22
N LEU A 679 12.20 -24.32 10.45
CA LEU A 679 13.16 -23.28 10.05
C LEU A 679 14.48 -23.39 10.80
N MET A 680 14.46 -23.76 12.09
CA MET A 680 15.67 -23.90 12.90
C MET A 680 16.53 -25.08 12.43
N VAL A 681 15.93 -26.24 12.12
CA VAL A 681 16.72 -27.38 11.61
C VAL A 681 17.28 -27.12 10.22
N ASP A 682 16.53 -26.41 9.36
CA ASP A 682 17.04 -25.93 8.07
C ASP A 682 18.18 -24.92 8.26
N HIS A 683 18.11 -24.09 9.31
CA HIS A 683 19.15 -23.10 9.64
C HIS A 683 20.43 -23.73 10.18
N LEU A 684 20.32 -24.76 11.02
CA LEU A 684 21.48 -25.50 11.57
C LEU A 684 22.16 -26.38 10.51
N GLY A 685 21.38 -26.85 9.53
CA GLY A 685 21.86 -27.71 8.45
C GLY A 685 22.11 -29.16 8.90
N GLU A 686 22.32 -30.04 7.92
CA GLU A 686 22.37 -31.49 8.16
C GLU A 686 23.52 -31.90 9.08
N THR A 687 24.71 -31.32 8.92
CA THR A 687 25.90 -31.68 9.71
C THR A 687 25.68 -31.38 11.20
N THR A 688 25.13 -30.22 11.54
CA THR A 688 24.88 -29.84 12.93
C THR A 688 23.73 -30.63 13.53
N CYS A 689 22.64 -30.83 12.78
CA CYS A 689 21.53 -31.69 13.20
C CYS A 689 22.00 -33.13 13.48
N ARG A 690 22.93 -33.66 12.67
CA ARG A 690 23.54 -34.97 12.92
C ARG A 690 24.33 -35.00 14.22
N LYS A 691 25.18 -34.00 14.48
CA LYS A 691 25.94 -33.90 15.75
C LYS A 691 25.02 -33.82 16.98
N ILE A 692 23.96 -33.00 16.89
CA ILE A 692 22.93 -32.88 17.94
C ILE A 692 22.28 -34.24 18.16
N TYR A 693 21.85 -34.91 17.09
CA TYR A 693 21.21 -36.21 17.15
C TYR A 693 22.10 -37.28 17.78
N ASP A 694 23.35 -37.39 17.34
CA ASP A 694 24.30 -38.40 17.81
C ASP A 694 24.63 -38.21 19.30
N SER A 695 24.91 -36.95 19.70
CA SER A 695 25.18 -36.60 21.10
C SER A 695 23.99 -36.88 22.00
N LEU A 696 22.78 -36.47 21.57
CA LEU A 696 21.56 -36.72 22.31
C LEU A 696 21.22 -38.21 22.37
N SER A 697 21.42 -38.96 21.29
CA SER A 697 21.20 -40.41 21.23
C SER A 697 22.09 -41.13 22.23
N GLY A 698 23.38 -40.76 22.31
CA GLY A 698 24.30 -41.27 23.33
C GLY A 698 23.80 -40.99 24.74
N LEU A 699 23.40 -39.74 25.02
CA LEU A 699 22.86 -39.36 26.33
C LEU A 699 21.57 -40.12 26.68
N MET A 700 20.67 -40.34 25.71
CA MET A 700 19.37 -41.02 25.92
C MET A 700 19.51 -42.50 26.28
N GLN A 701 20.65 -43.13 25.96
CA GLN A 701 20.96 -44.50 26.39
C GLN A 701 21.27 -44.63 27.89
N GLN A 702 21.33 -43.52 28.63
CA GLN A 702 21.60 -43.47 30.07
C GLN A 702 20.31 -43.11 30.85
N PRO A 703 19.36 -44.05 31.03
CA PRO A 703 18.04 -43.76 31.60
C PRO A 703 18.08 -43.22 33.03
N GLU A 704 19.11 -43.58 33.82
CA GLU A 704 19.27 -43.13 35.20
C GLU A 704 19.42 -41.61 35.34
N LEU A 705 19.98 -40.93 34.33
CA LEU A 705 20.16 -39.47 34.34
C LEU A 705 18.84 -38.69 34.28
N PHE A 706 17.75 -39.33 33.87
CA PHE A 706 16.45 -38.71 33.65
C PHE A 706 15.41 -39.06 34.71
N LYS A 707 15.79 -39.82 35.75
CA LYS A 707 14.90 -40.16 36.87
C LYS A 707 14.75 -38.99 37.86
N PRO A 708 13.53 -38.50 38.13
CA PRO A 708 13.31 -37.42 39.10
C PRO A 708 13.63 -37.87 40.54
N LYS A 709 14.09 -36.94 41.38
CA LYS A 709 14.57 -37.22 42.75
C LYS A 709 13.46 -37.47 43.80
N THR A 710 12.17 -37.42 43.43
CA THR A 710 11.05 -37.47 44.40
C THR A 710 10.05 -38.59 44.10
N SER A 711 9.78 -39.43 45.12
CA SER A 711 8.68 -40.38 45.15
C SER A 711 7.48 -39.76 45.89
N TRP A 712 6.29 -39.84 45.30
CA TRP A 712 5.04 -39.52 45.99
C TRP A 712 4.54 -40.74 46.76
N THR A 713 3.91 -40.53 47.91
CA THR A 713 3.40 -41.57 48.83
C THR A 713 2.01 -42.11 48.46
N ALA A 714 1.37 -41.62 47.39
CA ALA A 714 0.05 -42.08 46.95
C ALA A 714 0.16 -43.02 45.73
N THR A 715 -0.27 -44.26 45.91
CA THR A 715 -0.16 -45.38 44.94
C THR A 715 -0.87 -45.17 43.59
N LEU A 716 -1.73 -44.15 43.48
CA LEU A 716 -2.48 -43.80 42.28
C LEU A 716 -1.72 -42.89 41.30
N TYR A 717 -0.62 -42.24 41.74
CA TYR A 717 0.24 -41.41 40.90
C TYR A 717 1.71 -41.79 41.13
N LYS A 718 2.11 -43.00 40.69
CA LYS A 718 3.53 -43.34 40.64
C LYS A 718 4.23 -42.35 39.71
N THR A 719 5.28 -41.69 40.19
CA THR A 719 6.15 -40.85 39.36
C THR A 719 6.71 -41.74 38.23
N PRO A 720 6.48 -41.41 36.95
CA PRO A 720 7.03 -42.21 35.85
C PRO A 720 8.57 -42.23 35.93
N ASN A 721 9.17 -43.33 35.46
CA ASN A 721 10.62 -43.57 35.53
C ASN A 721 11.42 -42.56 34.68
N ALA A 722 10.78 -41.82 33.78
CA ALA A 722 11.34 -40.66 33.08
C ALA A 722 10.25 -39.61 32.84
N SER A 723 10.62 -38.36 32.57
CA SER A 723 9.64 -37.36 32.14
C SER A 723 9.05 -37.74 30.77
N THR A 724 7.74 -37.59 30.58
CA THR A 724 7.02 -37.95 29.34
C THR A 724 7.66 -37.39 28.06
N GLY A 725 8.23 -36.17 28.10
CA GLY A 725 8.94 -35.60 26.95
C GLY A 725 10.22 -36.34 26.57
N ILE A 726 10.94 -36.93 27.53
CA ILE A 726 12.15 -37.71 27.27
C ILE A 726 11.80 -39.07 26.67
N GLU A 727 10.67 -39.68 27.10
CA GLU A 727 10.15 -40.90 26.51
C GLU A 727 9.75 -40.68 25.04
N GLN A 728 9.03 -39.59 24.75
CA GLN A 728 8.68 -39.19 23.39
C GLN A 728 9.92 -38.95 22.51
N ILE A 729 10.98 -38.34 23.04
CA ILE A 729 12.25 -38.17 22.32
C ILE A 729 12.87 -39.53 21.99
N LYS A 730 12.86 -40.48 22.94
CA LYS A 730 13.36 -41.85 22.71
C LYS A 730 12.57 -42.58 21.64
N GLU A 731 11.25 -42.44 21.64
CA GLU A 731 10.38 -43.02 20.59
C GLU A 731 10.76 -42.52 19.20
N VAL A 732 10.95 -41.19 19.04
CA VAL A 732 11.40 -40.60 17.77
C VAL A 732 12.78 -41.13 17.34
N MET A 733 13.69 -41.37 18.28
CA MET A 733 15.02 -41.93 17.98
C MET A 733 14.97 -43.41 17.58
N GLN A 734 14.06 -44.18 18.18
CA GLN A 734 13.91 -45.62 17.92
C GLN A 734 13.09 -45.92 16.67
N ASP A 735 12.24 -44.99 16.24
CA ASP A 735 11.44 -45.13 15.04
C ASP A 735 12.32 -45.13 13.78
N LYS A 736 12.31 -46.26 13.05
CA LYS A 736 13.05 -46.43 11.79
C LYS A 736 12.43 -45.62 10.65
N GLN A 737 11.16 -45.23 10.75
CA GLN A 737 10.45 -44.40 9.79
C GLN A 737 10.50 -42.91 10.12
N ALA A 738 11.19 -42.51 11.20
CA ALA A 738 11.22 -41.11 11.65
C ALA A 738 11.95 -40.14 10.71
N GLY A 739 12.61 -40.66 9.66
CA GLY A 739 13.28 -39.88 8.62
C GLY A 739 14.77 -39.65 8.87
N SER A 740 15.33 -38.68 8.14
CA SER A 740 16.70 -38.17 8.23
C SER A 740 16.99 -37.54 9.62
N SER A 741 18.28 -37.30 9.93
CA SER A 741 18.65 -36.64 11.20
C SER A 741 17.99 -35.25 11.34
N VAL A 742 17.76 -34.54 10.24
CA VAL A 742 17.07 -33.23 10.24
C VAL A 742 15.61 -33.38 10.68
N GLU A 743 14.86 -34.32 10.08
CA GLU A 743 13.45 -34.57 10.41
C GLU A 743 13.27 -35.10 11.83
N ARG A 744 14.21 -35.92 12.31
CA ARG A 744 14.22 -36.40 13.70
C ARG A 744 14.45 -35.26 14.69
N VAL A 745 15.43 -34.38 14.42
CA VAL A 745 15.72 -33.22 15.28
C VAL A 745 14.55 -32.23 15.27
N GLU A 746 13.86 -32.04 14.13
CA GLU A 746 12.66 -31.20 14.06
C GLU A 746 11.58 -31.68 15.02
N LYS A 747 11.28 -32.98 15.00
CA LYS A 747 10.31 -33.62 15.89
C LYS A 747 10.73 -33.50 17.36
N ILE A 748 12.02 -33.71 17.65
CA ILE A 748 12.59 -33.55 19.01
C ILE A 748 12.42 -32.12 19.50
N PHE A 749 12.75 -31.11 18.68
CA PHE A 749 12.56 -29.71 19.04
C PHE A 749 11.08 -29.39 19.32
N SER A 750 10.16 -29.92 18.50
CA SER A 750 8.72 -29.78 18.73
C SER A 750 8.30 -30.33 20.10
N ILE A 751 8.75 -31.54 20.45
CA ILE A 751 8.47 -32.16 21.75
C ILE A 751 8.96 -31.27 22.90
N VAL A 752 10.16 -30.69 22.78
CA VAL A 752 10.75 -29.83 23.82
C VAL A 752 9.98 -28.53 23.98
N LEU A 753 9.56 -27.90 22.89
CA LEU A 753 8.85 -26.62 22.93
C LEU A 753 7.46 -26.73 23.60
N GLU A 754 6.86 -27.92 23.60
CA GLU A 754 5.62 -28.20 24.35
C GLU A 754 5.83 -28.35 25.86
N ARG A 755 7.06 -28.53 26.34
CA ARG A 755 7.33 -28.78 27.76
C ARG A 755 7.31 -27.47 28.57
N PRO A 756 6.86 -27.49 29.84
CA PRO A 756 6.90 -26.31 30.72
C PRO A 756 8.31 -25.74 30.86
N LYS A 757 8.45 -24.40 30.86
CA LYS A 757 9.76 -23.72 30.94
C LYS A 757 10.53 -24.06 32.22
N MET A 758 9.86 -24.03 33.37
CA MET A 758 10.47 -24.36 34.66
C MET A 758 9.75 -25.53 35.32
N ASP A 759 10.54 -26.44 35.90
CA ASP A 759 10.06 -27.53 36.74
C ASP A 759 11.22 -27.96 37.64
N LYS A 760 11.07 -27.68 38.93
CA LYS A 760 12.14 -27.91 39.93
C LYS A 760 12.40 -29.39 40.21
N THR A 761 11.51 -30.28 39.76
CA THR A 761 11.65 -31.72 39.98
C THR A 761 12.47 -32.41 38.91
N ARG A 762 12.79 -31.70 37.81
CA ARG A 762 13.59 -32.23 36.70
C ARG A 762 15.06 -32.45 37.08
N PRO A 763 15.64 -33.60 36.71
CA PRO A 763 17.07 -33.83 36.80
C PRO A 763 17.90 -32.85 35.95
N LYS A 764 19.19 -32.72 36.29
CA LYS A 764 20.15 -31.86 35.57
C LYS A 764 20.18 -32.16 34.06
N ALA A 765 20.20 -33.44 33.68
CA ALA A 765 20.22 -33.84 32.27
C ALA A 765 18.92 -33.47 31.53
N THR A 766 17.75 -33.64 32.16
CA THR A 766 16.47 -33.20 31.59
C THR A 766 16.42 -31.70 31.36
N ASN A 767 16.87 -30.90 32.34
CA ASN A 767 16.95 -29.44 32.19
C ASN A 767 17.95 -29.05 31.10
N SER A 768 19.12 -29.69 31.04
CA SER A 768 20.12 -29.46 30.00
C SER A 768 19.54 -29.67 28.60
N VAL A 769 18.85 -30.80 28.34
CA VAL A 769 18.22 -31.08 27.04
C VAL A 769 17.16 -30.03 26.71
N PHE A 770 16.25 -29.74 27.64
CA PHE A 770 15.14 -28.82 27.36
C PHE A 770 15.60 -27.37 27.21
N ASP A 771 16.49 -26.91 28.08
CA ASP A 771 16.92 -25.52 28.12
C ASP A 771 17.84 -25.20 26.95
N ARG A 772 18.79 -26.08 26.59
CA ARG A 772 19.67 -25.87 25.43
C ARG A 772 18.92 -25.81 24.12
N VAL A 773 17.92 -26.67 23.95
CA VAL A 773 17.04 -26.59 22.78
C VAL A 773 16.25 -25.29 22.79
N ARG A 774 15.67 -24.87 23.92
CA ARG A 774 14.95 -23.58 24.01
C ARG A 774 15.83 -22.37 23.76
N GLU A 775 17.10 -22.41 24.14
CA GLU A 775 18.04 -21.32 23.87
C GLU A 775 18.26 -21.07 22.38
N LEU A 776 18.13 -22.11 21.53
CA LEU A 776 18.15 -21.92 20.07
C LEU A 776 16.97 -21.08 19.59
N PHE A 777 15.82 -21.15 20.26
CA PHE A 777 14.61 -20.40 19.91
C PHE A 777 14.47 -19.07 20.67
N ASP A 778 15.39 -18.78 21.60
CA ASP A 778 15.45 -17.50 22.28
C ASP A 778 16.06 -16.46 21.35
N ARG A 779 15.24 -15.49 20.92
CA ARG A 779 15.60 -14.51 19.89
C ARG A 779 16.80 -13.65 20.27
N GLU A 780 16.96 -13.31 21.54
CA GLU A 780 18.07 -12.48 22.02
C GLU A 780 19.37 -13.28 22.07
N LYS A 781 19.29 -14.55 22.47
CA LYS A 781 20.46 -15.43 22.58
C LYS A 781 20.93 -15.97 21.24
N SER A 782 20.01 -16.31 20.33
CA SER A 782 20.31 -17.04 19.10
C SER A 782 20.70 -16.16 17.92
N CYS A 783 20.35 -14.86 17.93
CA CYS A 783 20.70 -13.93 16.86
C CYS A 783 22.22 -13.95 16.54
N GLY A 784 22.57 -14.52 15.38
CA GLY A 784 23.96 -14.69 14.93
C GLY A 784 24.79 -15.73 15.70
N ARG A 785 24.18 -16.52 16.59
CA ARG A 785 24.87 -17.45 17.51
C ARG A 785 24.29 -18.86 17.56
N SER A 786 23.25 -19.17 16.78
CA SER A 786 22.58 -20.48 16.77
C SER A 786 23.55 -21.66 16.64
N GLN A 787 24.55 -21.57 15.77
CA GLN A 787 25.57 -22.61 15.60
C GLN A 787 26.42 -22.82 16.86
N VAL A 788 26.85 -21.73 17.50
CA VAL A 788 27.62 -21.77 18.76
C VAL A 788 26.79 -22.37 19.90
N LEU A 789 25.50 -22.02 19.97
CA LEU A 789 24.58 -22.59 20.95
C LEU A 789 24.38 -24.09 20.73
N ALA A 790 24.26 -24.53 19.48
CA ALA A 790 24.18 -25.95 19.14
C ALA A 790 25.47 -26.71 19.53
N ASP A 791 26.64 -26.16 19.23
CA ASP A 791 27.92 -26.77 19.61
C ASP A 791 28.10 -26.81 21.14
N ASN A 792 27.61 -25.80 21.86
CA ASN A 792 27.57 -25.81 23.33
C ASN A 792 26.68 -26.94 23.87
N ALA A 793 25.50 -27.13 23.28
CA ALA A 793 24.59 -28.20 23.66
C ALA A 793 25.26 -29.58 23.46
N VAL A 794 25.87 -29.81 22.29
CA VAL A 794 26.60 -31.05 21.98
C VAL A 794 27.74 -31.31 22.99
N ARG A 795 28.53 -30.28 23.32
CA ARG A 795 29.61 -30.42 24.30
C ARG A 795 29.09 -30.79 25.68
N GLU A 796 28.05 -30.11 26.15
CA GLU A 796 27.46 -30.37 27.46
C GLU A 796 26.84 -31.77 27.56
N TRP A 797 26.11 -32.20 26.52
CA TRP A 797 25.49 -33.52 26.50
C TRP A 797 26.53 -34.65 26.43
N ASN A 798 27.61 -34.47 25.65
CA ASN A 798 28.73 -35.42 25.65
C ASN A 798 29.42 -35.47 27.02
N GLN A 799 29.60 -34.33 27.70
CA GLN A 799 30.17 -34.29 29.05
C GLN A 799 29.28 -35.05 30.04
N LEU A 800 27.96 -34.80 30.04
CA LEU A 800 27.01 -35.50 30.92
C LEU A 800 27.01 -37.02 30.69
N PHE A 801 27.15 -37.45 29.43
CA PHE A 801 27.25 -38.86 29.05
C PHE A 801 28.55 -39.51 29.55
N GLU A 802 29.69 -38.83 29.41
CA GLU A 802 30.98 -39.37 29.90
C GLU A 802 31.05 -39.37 31.44
N GLU A 803 30.50 -38.34 32.11
CA GLU A 803 30.34 -38.31 33.56
C GLU A 803 29.48 -39.50 34.07
N SER A 804 28.41 -39.86 33.34
CA SER A 804 27.54 -40.98 33.74
C SER A 804 28.23 -42.33 33.56
N LYS A 805 29.06 -42.49 32.53
CA LYS A 805 29.87 -43.71 32.36
C LYS A 805 30.86 -43.88 33.51
N GLN A 806 31.59 -42.82 33.87
CA GLN A 806 32.59 -42.87 34.95
C GLN A 806 31.95 -43.18 36.32
N GLY A 807 30.77 -42.64 36.59
CA GLY A 807 30.00 -42.98 37.81
C GLY A 807 29.51 -44.43 37.85
N THR A 808 29.34 -45.08 36.70
CA THR A 808 28.94 -46.49 36.59
C THR A 808 30.15 -47.43 36.66
N SER A 809 31.34 -46.99 36.22
CA SER A 809 32.60 -47.74 36.30
C SER A 809 33.23 -47.82 37.70
N LEU A 810 32.78 -47.00 38.65
CA LEU A 810 33.20 -47.03 40.07
C LEU A 810 32.37 -48.02 40.93
N VAL A 811 31.46 -48.77 40.31
CA VAL A 811 30.69 -49.84 40.93
C VAL A 811 30.97 -51.14 40.18
N TYR A 812 32.21 -51.61 40.24
CA TYR A 812 32.60 -53.00 40.02
C TYR A 812 33.85 -53.33 40.83
#